data_AF-A0A931IMZ9-F1
#
_entry.id   AF-A0A931IMZ9-F1
#
_cell.length_a   1.000
_cell.length_b   1.000
_cell.length_c   1.000
_cell.angle_alpha   90.00
_cell.angle_beta   90.00
_cell.angle_gamma   90.00
#
_symmetry.space_group_name_H-M   'P 1'
#
loop_
_entity.id
_entity.type
_entity.pdbx_description
1 polymer ?
#
loop_
_entity_poly.entity_id
_entity_poly.type
_entity_poly.pdbx_seq_one_letter_code
_entity_poly.pdbx_strand_id
1 'polypeptide(L)'
;MKKMRPSGLLFEQNGAVTIFAVIVLSSLLLFFSVLIDYARIAAFHMLAEDAARTSTRSVLSAYDSWLYERYGLFGRGGTEGNEIFKAVMKGNSEATKHSSSDWFNLLDTKVESAVVQPASVLGEHPVFKRQLQEEMKYKAPIDFTLEVIAKFTPLAQGLKESSNAVQTLEQLRKLYEKREKLLEQSLLLQEQAVDALISSEALPLVPVGAGGSGGGITSLSLTEGFNTYMTQVEHDAVLQEGQLPIFTSSIAQYESDVSSLTNQLRSFSSKLEQRHSKLLSDAIIKVEGAEQLNLQMERVLLQANTNVPNGYDGVAGKKVPGSGAIATNGNPAQELADIKKSGQQLIRKQSWFADYTMELRLQGTRNTTLTSEFEQLASRWTGAMSKPLSAMDQAHLVIAQGEITKAYTTYETQYSLPGSIIVARRASVLDSSIKDQLAVQQQKKESLWVQASRMMQGLSSIPNQSGHHAVFQKVQDRYKQNLLYNQQLDDATGSSQRPKARDANEAAEQSATFTDGLFSGMSDMLSQSRDYFYLGEYAVNKFSFFEPQQLRMLFQNGDVEGVAQMTSFHNQEVEYVLYGFHDPLGNLIAAYGELFAIRMAIRTMEGLVVSRTLGHPLLILSAALIYGLEKTMEDMISFATRGSAPLSKYVKVEMSYTDYLRVFMLLHGGMEEKRLGRIIAVIEQSTGLTLTSVPAGITSETKVSMELWFLPGVMSMLGRFDLLKGKVVGNRYETTQTMGSSY
;
A
#
# COMPACT_ATOMS: atom_id res chain seq x y z
N MET A 1 31.05 -83.59 102.62
CA MET A 1 31.49 -82.32 103.26
C MET A 1 30.75 -81.13 102.61
N LYS A 2 30.70 -79.96 103.26
CA LYS A 2 30.25 -78.65 102.70
C LYS A 2 30.98 -78.36 101.36
N LYS A 3 30.56 -77.52 100.40
CA LYS A 3 29.52 -76.46 100.21
C LYS A 3 29.36 -76.31 98.66
N MET A 4 28.44 -75.58 97.99
CA MET A 4 27.30 -74.69 98.32
C MET A 4 26.33 -74.68 97.09
N ARG A 5 25.26 -73.85 97.07
CA ARG A 5 24.47 -73.49 95.86
C ARG A 5 24.98 -72.17 95.25
N PRO A 6 24.68 -71.91 93.97
CA PRO A 6 23.78 -70.78 93.69
C PRO A 6 22.63 -71.11 92.72
N SER A 7 21.42 -70.76 93.16
CA SER A 7 20.28 -70.22 92.42
C SER A 7 20.23 -70.36 90.89
N GLY A 8 19.64 -71.46 90.40
CA GLY A 8 19.03 -71.48 89.07
C GLY A 8 17.67 -70.81 89.12
N LEU A 9 17.60 -69.52 88.76
CA LEU A 9 16.36 -68.69 88.81
C LEU A 9 16.06 -68.05 87.44
N LEU A 10 16.41 -68.76 86.36
CA LEU A 10 16.26 -68.30 84.97
C LEU A 10 15.60 -69.31 84.02
N PHE A 11 15.21 -70.50 84.50
CA PHE A 11 14.54 -71.52 83.68
C PHE A 11 13.48 -72.33 84.48
N GLU A 12 12.45 -71.65 84.99
CA GLU A 12 11.18 -72.32 85.31
C GLU A 12 10.18 -72.10 84.16
N GLN A 13 9.49 -73.15 83.71
CA GLN A 13 8.56 -73.07 82.57
C GLN A 13 7.21 -72.41 82.91
N ASN A 14 6.96 -72.09 84.19
CA ASN A 14 5.76 -71.40 84.66
C ASN A 14 5.86 -69.88 84.36
N GLY A 15 5.50 -69.50 83.12
CA GLY A 15 5.48 -68.10 82.69
C GLY A 15 6.04 -67.87 81.28
N ALA A 16 6.66 -68.87 80.65
CA ALA A 16 7.22 -68.76 79.30
C ALA A 16 6.15 -68.36 78.26
N VAL A 17 4.93 -68.92 78.38
CA VAL A 17 3.77 -68.54 77.54
C VAL A 17 3.38 -67.08 77.75
N THR A 18 3.39 -66.60 79.00
CA THR A 18 3.09 -65.20 79.33
C THR A 18 4.15 -64.24 78.79
N ILE A 19 5.44 -64.57 78.93
CA ILE A 19 6.54 -63.77 78.38
C ILE A 19 6.47 -63.72 76.85
N PHE A 20 6.25 -64.88 76.20
CA PHE A 20 6.08 -64.94 74.75
C PHE A 20 4.86 -64.13 74.29
N ALA A 21 3.72 -64.26 74.97
CA ALA A 21 2.51 -63.48 74.67
C ALA A 21 2.74 -61.97 74.87
N VAL A 22 3.46 -61.55 75.91
CA VAL A 22 3.82 -60.14 76.13
C VAL A 22 4.76 -59.63 75.03
N ILE A 23 5.77 -60.40 74.62
CA ILE A 23 6.67 -60.02 73.51
C ILE A 23 5.90 -59.91 72.20
N VAL A 24 5.11 -60.93 71.83
CA VAL A 24 4.31 -60.93 70.61
C VAL A 24 3.28 -59.80 70.61
N LEU A 25 2.56 -59.59 71.72
CA LEU A 25 1.60 -58.50 71.85
C LEU A 25 2.28 -57.13 71.76
N SER A 26 3.45 -56.95 72.39
CA SER A 26 4.21 -55.69 72.31
C SER A 26 4.75 -55.43 70.90
N SER A 27 5.25 -56.45 70.21
CA SER A 27 5.69 -56.35 68.81
C SER A 27 4.53 -56.05 67.87
N LEU A 28 3.37 -56.68 68.09
CA LEU A 28 2.13 -56.47 67.33
C LEU A 28 1.58 -55.06 67.55
N LEU A 29 1.57 -54.58 68.80
CA LEU A 29 1.19 -53.21 69.14
C LEU A 29 2.15 -52.20 68.50
N LEU A 30 3.46 -52.41 68.56
CA LEU A 30 4.46 -51.56 67.89
C LEU A 30 4.22 -51.52 66.37
N PHE A 31 3.99 -52.68 65.75
CA PHE A 31 3.70 -52.78 64.31
C PHE A 31 2.41 -52.04 63.94
N PHE A 32 1.32 -52.23 64.69
CA PHE A 32 0.08 -51.49 64.47
C PHE A 32 0.24 -49.99 64.73
N SER A 33 0.99 -49.58 65.74
CA SER A 33 1.32 -48.16 66.00
C SER A 33 2.04 -47.51 64.80
N VAL A 34 2.99 -48.22 64.18
CA VAL A 34 3.66 -47.77 62.95
C VAL A 34 2.67 -47.69 61.79
N LEU A 35 1.84 -48.72 61.56
CA LEU A 35 0.84 -48.69 60.49
C LEU A 35 -0.22 -47.59 60.66
N ILE A 36 -0.66 -47.32 61.89
CA ILE A 36 -1.64 -46.26 62.19
C ILE A 36 -1.03 -44.88 61.92
N ASP A 37 0.18 -44.59 62.43
CA ASP A 37 0.83 -43.30 62.14
C ASP A 37 1.16 -43.17 60.63
N TYR A 38 1.54 -44.25 59.92
CA TYR A 38 1.73 -44.21 58.46
C TYR A 38 0.44 -43.93 57.69
N ALA A 39 -0.67 -44.60 58.03
CA ALA A 39 -1.98 -44.37 57.43
C ALA A 39 -2.48 -42.94 57.70
N ARG A 40 -2.24 -42.41 58.92
CA ARG A 40 -2.54 -41.01 59.26
C ARG A 40 -1.70 -40.03 58.45
N ILE A 41 -0.39 -40.28 58.27
CA ILE A 41 0.47 -39.45 57.40
C ILE A 41 -0.03 -39.46 55.95
N ALA A 42 -0.44 -40.62 55.42
CA ALA A 42 -0.97 -40.71 54.06
C ALA A 42 -2.29 -39.94 53.89
N ALA A 43 -3.23 -40.09 54.82
CA ALA A 43 -4.49 -39.35 54.85
C ALA A 43 -4.27 -37.84 55.02
N PHE A 44 -3.35 -37.44 55.90
CA PHE A 44 -2.92 -36.05 56.09
C PHE A 44 -2.35 -35.44 54.81
N HIS A 45 -1.45 -36.15 54.11
CA HIS A 45 -0.86 -35.65 52.87
C HIS A 45 -1.92 -35.45 51.78
N MET A 46 -2.87 -36.38 51.64
CA MET A 46 -3.99 -36.26 50.69
C MET A 46 -4.90 -35.07 51.02
N LEU A 47 -5.33 -34.91 52.29
CA LEU A 47 -6.18 -33.80 52.70
C LEU A 47 -5.45 -32.45 52.61
N ALA A 48 -4.15 -32.41 52.92
CA ALA A 48 -3.33 -31.21 52.75
C ALA A 48 -3.18 -30.82 51.28
N GLU A 49 -3.02 -31.80 50.37
CA GLU A 49 -2.94 -31.55 48.93
C GLU A 49 -4.26 -30.98 48.38
N ASP A 50 -5.40 -31.59 48.75
CA ASP A 50 -6.72 -31.13 48.31
C ASP A 50 -7.12 -29.79 48.92
N ALA A 51 -6.83 -29.57 50.22
CA ALA A 51 -7.03 -28.27 50.86
C ALA A 51 -6.16 -27.19 50.22
N ALA A 52 -4.90 -27.48 49.89
CA ALA A 52 -4.02 -26.55 49.17
C ALA A 52 -4.59 -26.24 47.78
N ARG A 53 -4.93 -27.27 46.99
CA ARG A 53 -5.51 -27.14 45.63
C ARG A 53 -6.81 -26.33 45.62
N THR A 54 -7.70 -26.59 46.56
CA THR A 54 -8.96 -25.86 46.74
C THR A 54 -8.71 -24.42 47.18
N SER A 55 -7.71 -24.19 48.03
CA SER A 55 -7.28 -22.84 48.42
C SER A 55 -6.68 -22.07 47.23
N THR A 56 -5.82 -22.67 46.41
CA THR A 56 -5.28 -22.06 45.18
C THR A 56 -6.41 -21.67 44.21
N ARG A 57 -7.39 -22.55 44.00
CA ARG A 57 -8.57 -22.23 43.16
C ARG A 57 -9.42 -21.12 43.74
N SER A 58 -9.64 -21.14 45.06
CA SER A 58 -10.41 -20.09 45.76
C SER A 58 -9.71 -18.74 45.73
N VAL A 59 -8.38 -18.71 45.74
CA VAL A 59 -7.62 -17.47 45.52
C VAL A 59 -7.99 -16.87 44.16
N LEU A 60 -8.03 -17.66 43.08
CA LEU A 60 -8.47 -17.19 41.76
C LEU A 60 -9.97 -16.83 41.66
N SER A 61 -10.82 -17.06 42.67
CA SER A 61 -12.20 -16.56 42.61
C SER A 61 -12.29 -15.04 42.79
N ALA A 62 -11.24 -14.40 43.33
CA ALA A 62 -11.11 -12.94 43.43
C ALA A 62 -10.51 -12.35 42.14
N TYR A 63 -11.32 -12.35 41.07
CA TYR A 63 -10.99 -11.65 39.83
C TYR A 63 -11.58 -10.23 39.83
N ASP A 64 -10.95 -9.32 39.08
CA ASP A 64 -11.48 -7.98 38.86
C ASP A 64 -12.74 -8.05 37.99
N SER A 65 -13.90 -7.77 38.60
CA SER A 65 -15.20 -7.86 37.92
C SER A 65 -15.36 -6.83 36.81
N TRP A 66 -14.78 -5.63 36.93
CA TRP A 66 -14.88 -4.59 35.90
C TRP A 66 -14.04 -4.93 34.67
N LEU A 67 -12.83 -5.46 34.89
CA LEU A 67 -11.97 -6.00 33.84
C LEU A 67 -12.67 -7.14 33.08
N TYR A 68 -13.36 -8.04 33.79
CA TYR A 68 -14.12 -9.12 33.16
C TYR A 68 -15.38 -8.64 32.44
N GLU A 69 -16.20 -7.78 33.05
CA GLU A 69 -17.43 -7.28 32.44
C GLU A 69 -17.16 -6.44 31.19
N ARG A 70 -16.18 -5.53 31.25
CA ARG A 70 -15.83 -4.68 30.11
C ARG A 70 -15.07 -5.45 29.04
N TYR A 71 -13.98 -6.13 29.41
CA TYR A 71 -13.02 -6.68 28.44
C TYR A 71 -13.12 -8.20 28.27
N GLY A 72 -13.76 -8.94 29.19
CA GLY A 72 -13.82 -10.40 29.13
C GLY A 72 -12.55 -11.09 29.63
N LEU A 73 -11.66 -10.36 30.28
CA LEU A 73 -10.36 -10.85 30.74
C LEU A 73 -10.40 -11.18 32.23
N PHE A 74 -9.76 -12.28 32.61
CA PHE A 74 -9.59 -12.68 34.00
C PHE A 74 -8.22 -12.27 34.50
N GLY A 75 -8.20 -11.23 35.33
CA GLY A 75 -7.06 -10.84 36.16
C GLY A 75 -7.48 -10.84 37.62
N ARG A 76 -6.59 -11.24 38.54
CA ARG A 76 -6.83 -11.10 39.98
C ARG A 76 -7.06 -9.63 40.34
N GLY A 77 -8.08 -9.36 41.15
CA GLY A 77 -8.36 -8.05 41.74
C GLY A 77 -8.92 -8.16 43.17
N GLY A 78 -8.96 -7.05 43.90
CA GLY A 78 -9.54 -6.99 45.24
C GLY A 78 -8.64 -7.58 46.33
N THR A 79 -9.18 -8.48 47.16
CA THR A 79 -8.55 -8.99 48.38
C THR A 79 -7.21 -9.69 48.13
N GLU A 80 -6.30 -9.62 49.10
CA GLU A 80 -4.96 -10.20 48.99
C GLU A 80 -4.96 -11.73 48.87
N GLY A 81 -4.10 -12.27 47.99
CA GLY A 81 -4.07 -13.71 47.69
C GLY A 81 -3.70 -14.57 48.90
N ASN A 82 -2.79 -14.06 49.72
CA ASN A 82 -2.37 -14.71 50.96
C ASN A 82 -3.50 -14.78 52.01
N GLU A 83 -4.45 -13.83 52.01
CA GLU A 83 -5.55 -13.80 52.97
C GLU A 83 -6.61 -14.85 52.62
N ILE A 84 -7.06 -14.87 51.36
CA ILE A 84 -8.01 -15.88 50.88
C ILE A 84 -7.42 -17.28 51.03
N PHE A 85 -6.15 -17.48 50.66
CA PHE A 85 -5.50 -18.79 50.80
C PHE A 85 -5.48 -19.26 52.25
N LYS A 86 -5.07 -18.38 53.19
CA LYS A 86 -5.03 -18.72 54.63
C LYS A 86 -6.43 -18.97 55.20
N ALA A 87 -7.43 -18.19 54.80
CA ALA A 87 -8.81 -18.38 55.23
C ALA A 87 -9.38 -19.74 54.79
N VAL A 88 -9.18 -20.12 53.53
CA VAL A 88 -9.68 -21.39 53.00
C VAL A 88 -8.88 -22.58 53.53
N MET A 89 -7.56 -22.48 53.66
CA MET A 89 -6.73 -23.52 54.31
C MET A 89 -7.16 -23.76 55.76
N LYS A 90 -7.40 -22.67 56.52
CA LYS A 90 -7.87 -22.76 57.90
C LYS A 90 -9.28 -23.37 57.97
N GLY A 91 -10.21 -22.90 57.13
CA GLY A 91 -11.57 -23.44 57.05
C GLY A 91 -11.60 -24.94 56.76
N ASN A 92 -10.78 -25.43 55.81
CA ASN A 92 -10.65 -26.85 55.52
C ASN A 92 -10.07 -27.65 56.70
N SER A 93 -9.13 -27.08 57.46
CA SER A 93 -8.56 -27.70 58.68
C SER A 93 -9.49 -27.65 59.91
N GLU A 94 -10.51 -26.78 59.89
CA GLU A 94 -11.52 -26.67 60.96
C GLU A 94 -12.80 -27.45 60.62
N ALA A 95 -13.13 -27.61 59.34
CA ALA A 95 -14.23 -28.47 58.88
C ALA A 95 -13.99 -29.94 59.24
N THR A 96 -12.73 -30.42 59.17
CA THR A 96 -12.35 -31.76 59.65
C THR A 96 -12.57 -31.96 61.16
N LYS A 97 -12.69 -30.88 61.95
CA LYS A 97 -13.02 -30.96 63.39
C LYS A 97 -14.51 -31.06 63.66
N HIS A 98 -15.36 -30.55 62.76
CA HIS A 98 -16.82 -30.51 62.94
C HIS A 98 -17.54 -31.78 62.44
N SER A 99 -16.90 -32.57 61.56
CA SER A 99 -17.48 -33.82 61.03
C SER A 99 -17.28 -35.03 61.96
N SER A 100 -16.33 -34.95 62.89
CA SER A 100 -16.08 -35.95 63.93
C SER A 100 -16.58 -35.43 65.28
N SER A 101 -17.46 -36.15 65.95
CA SER A 101 -17.89 -35.87 67.33
C SER A 101 -16.69 -35.62 68.26
N ASP A 102 -16.79 -34.61 69.13
CA ASP A 102 -15.74 -33.93 69.93
C ASP A 102 -14.61 -34.77 70.56
N TRP A 103 -14.76 -36.09 70.68
CA TRP A 103 -13.83 -36.98 71.36
C TRP A 103 -12.69 -37.53 70.49
N PHE A 104 -12.75 -37.46 69.14
CA PHE A 104 -11.70 -38.04 68.26
C PHE A 104 -11.33 -37.17 67.04
N ASN A 105 -10.44 -36.18 67.25
CA ASN A 105 -9.77 -35.49 66.13
C ASN A 105 -8.59 -36.33 65.62
N LEU A 106 -8.82 -37.11 64.56
CA LEU A 106 -7.81 -38.00 63.96
C LEU A 106 -6.60 -37.25 63.36
N LEU A 107 -6.78 -36.01 62.89
CA LEU A 107 -5.80 -35.25 62.11
C LEU A 107 -5.80 -33.76 62.48
N ASP A 108 -5.10 -33.39 63.56
CA ASP A 108 -4.88 -31.97 63.90
C ASP A 108 -3.81 -31.34 63.00
N THR A 109 -4.26 -30.88 61.83
CA THR A 109 -3.45 -30.15 60.84
C THR A 109 -3.19 -28.71 61.29
N LYS A 110 -1.92 -28.31 61.33
CA LYS A 110 -1.50 -26.92 61.57
C LYS A 110 -0.83 -26.37 60.31
N VAL A 111 -1.22 -25.16 59.90
CA VAL A 111 -0.60 -24.42 58.80
C VAL A 111 0.57 -23.61 59.39
N GLU A 112 1.80 -24.02 59.09
CA GLU A 112 3.03 -23.38 59.56
C GLU A 112 3.36 -22.13 58.72
N SER A 113 3.18 -22.24 57.40
CA SER A 113 3.32 -21.13 56.48
C SER A 113 2.43 -21.30 55.26
N ALA A 114 2.06 -20.19 54.65
CA ALA A 114 1.33 -20.14 53.39
C ALA A 114 1.72 -18.86 52.64
N VAL A 115 2.19 -19.05 51.41
CA VAL A 115 2.65 -17.99 50.50
C VAL A 115 2.06 -18.24 49.13
N VAL A 116 1.45 -17.20 48.54
CA VAL A 116 0.98 -17.16 47.16
C VAL A 116 1.87 -16.19 46.37
N GLN A 117 2.26 -16.59 45.17
CA GLN A 117 3.05 -15.79 44.23
C GLN A 117 2.36 -15.78 42.86
N PRO A 118 2.45 -14.69 42.07
CA PRO A 118 2.05 -14.71 40.67
C PRO A 118 2.91 -15.71 39.88
N ALA A 119 2.27 -16.59 39.11
CA ALA A 119 2.93 -17.53 38.20
C ALA A 119 3.03 -16.98 36.78
N SER A 120 2.04 -16.17 36.39
CA SER A 120 1.96 -15.49 35.09
C SER A 120 1.06 -14.26 35.22
N VAL A 121 1.34 -13.20 34.47
CA VAL A 121 0.59 -11.94 34.50
C VAL A 121 -0.18 -11.71 33.21
N LEU A 122 -1.25 -10.91 33.28
CA LEU A 122 -2.13 -10.65 32.14
C LEU A 122 -1.45 -9.83 31.03
N GLY A 123 -0.38 -9.09 31.33
CA GLY A 123 0.41 -8.33 30.35
C GLY A 123 1.37 -9.15 29.48
N GLU A 124 1.54 -10.45 29.77
CA GLU A 124 2.28 -11.39 28.90
C GLU A 124 1.47 -11.67 27.63
N HIS A 125 2.05 -11.46 26.45
CA HIS A 125 1.36 -11.67 25.16
C HIS A 125 0.75 -13.07 25.02
N PRO A 126 1.42 -14.19 25.38
CA PRO A 126 0.82 -15.52 25.29
C PRO A 126 -0.39 -15.71 26.21
N VAL A 127 -0.36 -15.13 27.42
CA VAL A 127 -1.45 -15.22 28.40
C VAL A 127 -2.65 -14.38 27.94
N PHE A 128 -2.38 -13.14 27.53
CA PHE A 128 -3.37 -12.21 27.00
C PHE A 128 -4.08 -12.79 25.77
N LYS A 129 -3.30 -13.25 24.79
CA LYS A 129 -3.81 -13.86 23.54
C LYS A 129 -4.71 -15.07 23.85
N ARG A 130 -4.28 -15.96 24.75
CA ARG A 130 -5.06 -17.14 25.15
C ARG A 130 -6.42 -16.77 25.76
N GLN A 131 -6.46 -15.80 26.68
CA GLN A 131 -7.73 -15.36 27.27
C GLN A 131 -8.65 -14.70 26.23
N LEU A 132 -8.10 -13.82 25.39
CA LEU A 132 -8.83 -13.17 24.29
C LEU A 132 -9.45 -14.22 23.35
N GLN A 133 -8.68 -15.24 22.96
CA GLN A 133 -9.16 -16.31 22.08
C GLN A 133 -10.31 -17.11 22.70
N GLU A 134 -10.21 -17.51 23.98
CA GLU A 134 -11.29 -18.27 24.66
C GLU A 134 -12.54 -17.42 24.92
N GLU A 135 -12.41 -16.12 25.21
CA GLU A 135 -13.55 -15.18 25.30
C GLU A 135 -14.28 -15.05 23.94
N MET A 136 -13.52 -14.88 22.85
CA MET A 136 -14.08 -14.68 21.50
C MET A 136 -14.64 -15.95 20.87
N LYS A 137 -14.12 -17.13 21.23
CA LYS A 137 -14.58 -18.45 20.77
C LYS A 137 -16.09 -18.68 20.94
N TYR A 138 -16.72 -18.04 21.91
CA TYR A 138 -18.16 -18.16 22.20
C TYR A 138 -18.95 -16.85 22.08
N LYS A 139 -18.36 -15.69 22.40
CA LYS A 139 -19.10 -14.41 22.50
C LYS A 139 -19.05 -13.52 21.26
N ALA A 140 -18.08 -13.71 20.37
CA ALA A 140 -18.00 -12.99 19.10
C ALA A 140 -17.72 -13.98 17.96
N PRO A 141 -18.77 -14.59 17.38
CA PRO A 141 -18.60 -15.50 16.25
C PRO A 141 -17.85 -14.82 15.11
N ILE A 142 -16.77 -15.45 14.65
CA ILE A 142 -15.99 -15.01 13.48
C ILE A 142 -16.84 -14.96 12.20
N ASP A 143 -18.04 -15.55 12.24
CA ASP A 143 -19.06 -15.47 11.22
C ASP A 143 -19.39 -14.02 10.82
N PHE A 144 -19.26 -13.02 11.72
CA PHE A 144 -19.40 -11.61 11.34
C PHE A 144 -18.32 -11.16 10.36
N THR A 145 -17.04 -11.40 10.65
CA THR A 145 -15.95 -11.02 9.73
C THR A 145 -16.04 -11.81 8.42
N LEU A 146 -16.39 -13.10 8.52
CA LEU A 146 -16.59 -13.97 7.37
C LEU A 146 -17.76 -13.50 6.49
N GLU A 147 -18.88 -13.06 7.09
CA GLU A 147 -19.99 -12.44 6.38
C GLU A 147 -19.53 -11.16 5.66
N VAL A 148 -18.75 -10.29 6.32
CA VAL A 148 -18.21 -9.09 5.66
C VAL A 148 -17.34 -9.44 4.46
N ILE A 149 -16.47 -10.45 4.55
CA ILE A 149 -15.67 -10.93 3.40
C ILE A 149 -16.57 -11.49 2.30
N ALA A 150 -17.62 -12.23 2.65
CA ALA A 150 -18.58 -12.76 1.69
C ALA A 150 -19.26 -11.63 0.87
N LYS A 151 -19.46 -10.44 1.45
CA LYS A 151 -19.95 -9.24 0.72
C LYS A 151 -19.01 -8.81 -0.42
N PHE A 152 -17.69 -9.04 -0.29
CA PHE A 152 -16.69 -8.73 -1.33
C PHE A 152 -16.50 -9.84 -2.36
N THR A 153 -16.80 -11.11 -2.03
CA THR A 153 -16.60 -12.26 -2.94
C THR A 153 -17.17 -12.07 -4.36
N PRO A 154 -18.38 -11.51 -4.57
CA PRO A 154 -18.91 -11.30 -5.93
C PRO A 154 -18.20 -10.20 -6.72
N LEU A 155 -17.52 -9.28 -6.04
CA LEU A 155 -16.76 -8.19 -6.68
C LEU A 155 -15.32 -8.57 -7.00
N ALA A 156 -14.79 -9.64 -6.40
CA ALA A 156 -13.36 -10.02 -6.48
C ALA A 156 -12.81 -10.01 -7.92
N GLN A 157 -13.48 -10.69 -8.86
CA GLN A 157 -13.03 -10.76 -10.26
C GLN A 157 -13.22 -9.44 -11.03
N GLY A 158 -14.26 -8.65 -10.68
CA GLY A 158 -14.46 -7.31 -11.25
C GLY A 158 -13.38 -6.32 -10.80
N LEU A 159 -13.02 -6.36 -9.52
CA LEU A 159 -11.94 -5.56 -8.94
C LEU A 159 -10.57 -5.97 -9.49
N LYS A 160 -10.32 -7.27 -9.68
CA LYS A 160 -9.12 -7.81 -10.33
C LYS A 160 -8.92 -7.23 -11.74
N GLU A 161 -9.92 -7.33 -12.61
CA GLU A 161 -9.84 -6.78 -13.97
C GLU A 161 -9.82 -5.24 -13.96
N SER A 162 -10.49 -4.58 -13.01
CA SER A 162 -10.46 -3.12 -12.86
C SER A 162 -9.08 -2.62 -12.42
N SER A 163 -8.44 -3.27 -11.45
CA SER A 163 -7.10 -2.90 -10.96
C SER A 163 -6.09 -2.96 -12.11
N ASN A 164 -6.08 -4.08 -12.83
CA ASN A 164 -5.28 -4.30 -14.03
C ASN A 164 -5.59 -3.25 -15.13
N ALA A 165 -6.87 -2.98 -15.42
CA ALA A 165 -7.27 -2.00 -16.42
C ALA A 165 -6.82 -0.58 -16.05
N VAL A 166 -6.97 -0.15 -14.79
CA VAL A 166 -6.49 1.16 -14.32
C VAL A 166 -4.97 1.27 -14.47
N GLN A 167 -4.22 0.30 -13.94
CA GLN A 167 -2.75 0.30 -14.02
C GLN A 167 -2.25 0.30 -15.50
N THR A 168 -2.81 -0.58 -16.33
CA THR A 168 -2.44 -0.71 -17.75
C THR A 168 -2.78 0.56 -18.54
N LEU A 169 -4.02 1.05 -18.45
CA LEU A 169 -4.44 2.24 -19.19
C LEU A 169 -3.72 3.51 -18.72
N GLU A 170 -3.37 3.61 -17.44
CA GLU A 170 -2.62 4.75 -16.91
C GLU A 170 -1.15 4.75 -17.38
N GLN A 171 -0.50 3.59 -17.42
CA GLN A 171 0.83 3.46 -18.04
C GLN A 171 0.78 3.80 -19.53
N LEU A 172 -0.24 3.33 -20.25
CA LEU A 172 -0.45 3.68 -21.67
C LEU A 172 -0.72 5.18 -21.86
N ARG A 173 -1.50 5.83 -20.98
CA ARG A 173 -1.73 7.29 -21.01
C ARG A 173 -0.41 8.06 -20.87
N LYS A 174 0.39 7.73 -19.84
CA LYS A 174 1.69 8.34 -19.54
C LYS A 174 2.68 8.21 -20.72
N LEU A 175 2.59 7.15 -21.53
CA LEU A 175 3.39 6.95 -22.75
C LEU A 175 2.79 7.65 -23.98
N TYR A 176 1.48 7.56 -24.17
CA TYR A 176 0.73 8.18 -25.27
C TYR A 176 0.95 9.70 -25.31
N GLU A 177 0.79 10.39 -24.17
CA GLU A 177 0.97 11.85 -24.08
C GLU A 177 2.40 12.28 -24.44
N LYS A 178 3.41 11.48 -24.04
CA LYS A 178 4.81 11.73 -24.41
C LYS A 178 5.03 11.49 -25.91
N ARG A 179 4.40 10.47 -26.49
CA ARG A 179 4.49 10.14 -27.91
C ARG A 179 3.88 11.24 -28.77
N GLU A 180 2.62 11.61 -28.52
CA GLU A 180 1.95 12.65 -29.31
C GLU A 180 2.69 13.99 -29.18
N LYS A 181 3.22 14.34 -28.00
CA LYS A 181 4.07 15.54 -27.83
C LYS A 181 5.34 15.52 -28.70
N LEU A 182 5.98 14.37 -28.89
CA LEU A 182 7.13 14.25 -29.80
C LEU A 182 6.69 14.36 -31.28
N LEU A 183 5.53 13.82 -31.65
CA LEU A 183 4.98 13.93 -33.00
C LEU A 183 4.59 15.38 -33.33
N GLU A 184 3.97 16.10 -32.38
CA GLU A 184 3.69 17.54 -32.49
C GLU A 184 4.99 18.36 -32.64
N GLN A 185 6.05 18.02 -31.91
CA GLN A 185 7.36 18.67 -32.07
C GLN A 185 8.01 18.36 -33.42
N SER A 186 7.87 17.13 -33.93
CA SER A 186 8.35 16.75 -35.26
C SER A 186 7.66 17.57 -36.35
N LEU A 187 6.33 17.68 -36.29
CA LEU A 187 5.53 18.47 -37.22
C LEU A 187 5.91 19.96 -37.17
N LEU A 188 6.08 20.53 -35.98
CA LEU A 188 6.54 21.92 -35.82
C LEU A 188 7.91 22.15 -36.48
N LEU A 189 8.86 21.22 -36.32
CA LEU A 189 10.18 21.31 -36.95
C LEU A 189 10.11 21.15 -38.48
N GLN A 190 9.18 20.32 -38.98
CA GLN A 190 8.89 20.16 -40.40
C GLN A 190 8.31 21.45 -41.02
N GLU A 191 7.34 22.08 -40.33
CA GLU A 191 6.77 23.38 -40.70
C GLU A 191 7.85 24.48 -40.64
N GLN A 192 8.71 24.51 -39.62
CA GLN A 192 9.83 25.45 -39.54
C GLN A 192 10.88 25.26 -40.66
N ALA A 193 11.05 24.05 -41.20
CA ALA A 193 11.91 23.81 -42.36
C ALA A 193 11.30 24.40 -43.65
N VAL A 194 9.98 24.37 -43.78
CA VAL A 194 9.24 25.07 -44.85
C VAL A 194 9.40 26.58 -44.70
N ASP A 195 9.19 27.13 -43.50
CA ASP A 195 9.38 28.57 -43.23
C ASP A 195 10.81 29.02 -43.54
N ALA A 196 11.82 28.19 -43.20
CA ALA A 196 13.23 28.48 -43.50
C ALA A 196 13.52 28.60 -45.01
N LEU A 197 12.78 27.86 -45.86
CA LEU A 197 12.84 28.02 -47.31
C LEU A 197 12.13 29.31 -47.74
N ILE A 198 10.87 29.50 -47.33
CA ILE A 198 10.04 30.66 -47.75
C ILE A 198 10.69 31.98 -47.33
N SER A 199 11.31 32.04 -46.15
CA SER A 199 12.03 33.21 -45.65
C SER A 199 13.48 33.31 -46.13
N SER A 200 13.90 32.53 -47.13
CA SER A 200 15.29 32.49 -47.58
C SER A 200 15.65 33.72 -48.43
N GLU A 201 16.77 34.37 -48.07
CA GLU A 201 17.38 35.46 -48.83
C GLU A 201 17.83 35.03 -50.25
N ALA A 202 17.87 33.72 -50.55
CA ALA A 202 18.16 33.20 -51.89
C ALA A 202 16.99 33.34 -52.87
N LEU A 203 15.73 33.27 -52.41
CA LEU A 203 14.55 33.29 -53.30
C LEU A 203 14.37 34.64 -54.02
N PRO A 204 14.55 35.82 -53.39
CA PRO A 204 14.47 37.10 -54.10
C PRO A 204 15.53 37.27 -55.21
N LEU A 205 16.69 36.60 -55.10
CA LEU A 205 17.75 36.68 -56.11
C LEU A 205 17.43 35.90 -57.38
N VAL A 206 16.59 34.87 -57.27
CA VAL A 206 16.12 34.05 -58.39
C VAL A 206 14.59 34.01 -58.33
N PRO A 207 13.89 35.03 -58.88
CA PRO A 207 12.45 35.17 -58.71
C PRO A 207 11.71 33.94 -59.25
N VAL A 208 11.08 33.22 -58.32
CA VAL A 208 10.24 32.04 -58.56
C VAL A 208 8.82 32.33 -58.06
N GLY A 209 7.84 32.11 -58.93
CA GLY A 209 6.43 32.45 -58.65
C GLY A 209 6.00 33.84 -59.12
N ALA A 210 4.73 34.18 -58.88
CA ALA A 210 4.06 35.34 -59.50
C ALA A 210 4.31 36.70 -58.82
N GLY A 211 5.10 36.75 -57.74
CA GLY A 211 5.37 37.97 -56.96
C GLY A 211 6.85 38.11 -56.65
N GLY A 212 7.61 38.72 -57.56
CA GLY A 212 9.08 38.71 -57.51
C GLY A 212 9.79 39.90 -58.15
N SER A 213 9.11 41.03 -58.39
CA SER A 213 9.77 42.27 -58.83
C SER A 213 10.23 43.12 -57.65
N GLY A 214 11.12 42.56 -56.81
CA GLY A 214 11.92 43.38 -55.89
C GLY A 214 12.88 44.24 -56.70
N GLY A 215 12.96 45.54 -56.45
CA GLY A 215 13.72 46.52 -57.26
C GLY A 215 15.24 46.44 -57.12
N GLY A 216 15.80 45.24 -57.02
CA GLY A 216 17.25 44.95 -56.96
C GLY A 216 17.70 44.05 -58.11
N ILE A 217 19.00 43.75 -58.12
CA ILE A 217 19.63 42.88 -59.12
C ILE A 217 19.17 41.43 -58.90
N THR A 218 18.57 40.83 -59.92
CA THR A 218 18.14 39.42 -59.92
C THR A 218 18.83 38.64 -61.04
N SER A 219 18.82 37.31 -60.95
CA SER A 219 19.24 36.44 -62.06
C SER A 219 18.42 36.69 -63.33
N LEU A 220 17.13 37.05 -63.21
CA LEU A 220 16.30 37.33 -64.38
C LEU A 220 16.76 38.60 -65.10
N SER A 221 16.86 39.71 -64.36
CA SER A 221 17.25 41.02 -64.91
C SER A 221 18.66 41.00 -65.50
N LEU A 222 19.58 40.23 -64.91
CA LEU A 222 20.91 40.03 -65.49
C LEU A 222 20.82 39.17 -66.76
N THR A 223 20.06 38.07 -66.78
CA THR A 223 19.88 37.23 -67.97
C THR A 223 19.28 38.02 -69.15
N GLU A 224 18.36 38.94 -68.88
CA GLU A 224 17.80 39.87 -69.86
C GLU A 224 18.85 40.88 -70.38
N GLY A 225 19.69 41.42 -69.48
CA GLY A 225 20.78 42.35 -69.83
C GLY A 225 22.00 41.72 -70.52
N PHE A 226 22.18 40.40 -70.45
CA PHE A 226 23.37 39.69 -70.91
C PHE A 226 23.74 39.96 -72.38
N ASN A 227 22.75 40.00 -73.29
CA ASN A 227 23.02 40.28 -74.70
C ASN A 227 23.57 41.70 -74.92
N THR A 228 23.07 42.69 -74.15
CA THR A 228 23.59 44.06 -74.18
C THR A 228 25.03 44.11 -73.66
N TYR A 229 25.32 43.43 -72.55
CA TYR A 229 26.70 43.29 -72.03
C TYR A 229 27.64 42.68 -73.08
N MET A 230 27.25 41.57 -73.72
CA MET A 230 28.03 40.92 -74.78
C MET A 230 28.39 41.89 -75.92
N THR A 231 27.41 42.64 -76.44
CA THR A 231 27.67 43.63 -77.51
C THR A 231 28.59 44.78 -77.08
N GLN A 232 28.56 45.18 -75.80
CA GLN A 232 29.46 46.21 -75.25
C GLN A 232 30.90 45.69 -75.12
N VAL A 233 31.07 44.45 -74.66
CA VAL A 233 32.39 43.81 -74.54
C VAL A 233 33.01 43.56 -75.92
N GLU A 234 32.22 43.14 -76.91
CA GLU A 234 32.69 42.99 -78.30
C GLU A 234 33.11 44.32 -78.91
N HIS A 235 32.33 45.40 -78.71
CA HIS A 235 32.67 46.74 -79.20
C HIS A 235 34.03 47.23 -78.67
N ASP A 236 34.21 47.23 -77.34
CA ASP A 236 35.44 47.72 -76.71
C ASP A 236 36.64 46.77 -76.90
N ALA A 237 36.43 45.56 -77.42
CA ALA A 237 37.50 44.61 -77.76
C ALA A 237 38.08 44.79 -79.19
N VAL A 238 37.39 45.51 -80.09
CA VAL A 238 37.77 45.65 -81.53
C VAL A 238 38.07 47.12 -81.89
N LEU A 239 38.67 47.86 -80.96
CA LEU A 239 39.03 49.27 -81.15
C LEU A 239 40.23 49.44 -82.11
N GLN A 240 40.18 50.47 -82.95
CA GLN A 240 41.29 50.86 -83.82
C GLN A 240 42.32 51.73 -83.08
N GLU A 241 43.55 51.76 -83.60
CA GLU A 241 44.68 52.48 -82.98
C GLU A 241 44.37 53.98 -82.80
N GLY A 242 44.26 54.41 -81.54
CA GLY A 242 43.87 55.77 -81.15
C GLY A 242 42.42 55.95 -80.63
N GLN A 243 41.59 54.91 -80.66
CA GLN A 243 40.24 54.95 -80.06
C GLN A 243 40.26 54.56 -78.57
N LEU A 244 39.36 55.15 -77.77
CA LEU A 244 39.20 54.86 -76.34
C LEU A 244 37.95 53.99 -76.10
N PRO A 245 38.00 53.04 -75.15
CA PRO A 245 36.84 52.20 -74.78
C PRO A 245 35.74 53.04 -74.11
N ILE A 246 34.51 52.87 -74.57
CA ILE A 246 33.36 53.73 -74.19
C ILE A 246 32.50 53.07 -73.10
N PHE A 247 32.48 51.74 -73.06
CA PHE A 247 31.61 50.94 -72.19
C PHE A 247 32.31 50.39 -70.94
N THR A 248 33.60 50.70 -70.73
CA THR A 248 34.41 50.30 -69.56
C THR A 248 33.62 50.32 -68.23
N SER A 249 32.89 51.40 -67.94
CA SER A 249 32.13 51.54 -66.69
C SER A 249 30.87 50.67 -66.62
N SER A 250 30.15 50.48 -67.73
CA SER A 250 28.94 49.62 -67.75
C SER A 250 29.28 48.14 -67.75
N ILE A 251 30.36 47.75 -68.43
CA ILE A 251 30.96 46.42 -68.38
C ILE A 251 31.36 46.08 -66.94
N ALA A 252 32.14 46.95 -66.28
CA ALA A 252 32.59 46.74 -64.90
C ALA A 252 31.42 46.68 -63.88
N GLN A 253 30.38 47.49 -64.07
CA GLN A 253 29.18 47.44 -63.23
C GLN A 253 28.46 46.10 -63.38
N TYR A 254 28.23 45.65 -64.62
CA TYR A 254 27.55 44.39 -64.89
C TYR A 254 28.33 43.17 -64.33
N GLU A 255 29.65 43.15 -64.50
CA GLU A 255 30.53 42.12 -63.92
C GLU A 255 30.51 42.13 -62.39
N SER A 256 30.49 43.32 -61.78
CA SER A 256 30.31 43.50 -60.33
C SER A 256 28.95 42.98 -59.85
N ASP A 257 27.88 43.24 -60.59
CA ASP A 257 26.51 42.82 -60.27
C ASP A 257 26.35 41.29 -60.35
N VAL A 258 26.92 40.65 -61.37
CA VAL A 258 26.98 39.17 -61.48
C VAL A 258 27.84 38.58 -60.36
N SER A 259 29.00 39.16 -60.05
CA SER A 259 29.85 38.72 -58.92
C SER A 259 29.11 38.83 -57.58
N SER A 260 28.39 39.93 -57.36
CA SER A 260 27.56 40.14 -56.17
C SER A 260 26.44 39.09 -56.07
N LEU A 261 25.66 38.91 -57.15
CA LEU A 261 24.59 37.90 -57.23
C LEU A 261 25.12 36.51 -56.90
N THR A 262 26.19 36.06 -57.57
CA THR A 262 26.70 34.70 -57.40
C THR A 262 27.25 34.46 -55.99
N ASN A 263 27.94 35.44 -55.39
CA ASN A 263 28.44 35.32 -54.01
C ASN A 263 27.32 35.31 -52.98
N GLN A 264 26.29 36.15 -53.15
CA GLN A 264 25.11 36.15 -52.28
C GLN A 264 24.32 34.85 -52.43
N LEU A 265 24.06 34.39 -53.65
CA LEU A 265 23.29 33.17 -53.92
C LEU A 265 23.95 31.93 -53.29
N ARG A 266 25.27 31.77 -53.42
CA ARG A 266 26.01 30.68 -52.75
C ARG A 266 25.93 30.76 -51.23
N SER A 267 26.13 31.95 -50.67
CA SER A 267 26.07 32.21 -49.23
C SER A 267 24.69 31.89 -48.65
N PHE A 268 23.62 32.33 -49.31
CA PHE A 268 22.24 32.12 -48.86
C PHE A 268 21.76 30.69 -49.11
N SER A 269 22.14 30.07 -50.23
CA SER A 269 21.87 28.65 -50.52
C SER A 269 22.48 27.73 -49.45
N SER A 270 23.76 27.95 -49.11
CA SER A 270 24.47 27.21 -48.07
C SER A 270 23.84 27.36 -46.68
N LYS A 271 23.47 28.59 -46.28
CA LYS A 271 22.74 28.84 -45.01
C LYS A 271 21.37 28.16 -44.98
N LEU A 272 20.64 28.20 -46.09
CA LEU A 272 19.35 27.53 -46.25
C LEU A 272 19.50 26.00 -46.06
N GLU A 273 20.41 25.37 -46.80
CA GLU A 273 20.67 23.92 -46.70
C GLU A 273 21.04 23.53 -45.26
N GLN A 274 21.95 24.27 -44.61
CA GLN A 274 22.37 23.99 -43.24
C GLN A 274 21.20 24.10 -42.24
N ARG A 275 20.36 25.15 -42.35
CA ARG A 275 19.23 25.36 -41.45
C ARG A 275 18.13 24.33 -41.67
N HIS A 276 17.79 24.07 -42.94
CA HIS A 276 16.73 23.14 -43.35
C HIS A 276 17.07 21.69 -42.97
N SER A 277 18.27 21.24 -43.35
CA SER A 277 18.77 19.89 -43.04
C SER A 277 18.83 19.64 -41.54
N LYS A 278 19.26 20.63 -40.74
CA LYS A 278 19.24 20.54 -39.28
C LYS A 278 17.82 20.36 -38.72
N LEU A 279 16.86 21.18 -39.15
CA LEU A 279 15.48 21.12 -38.66
C LEU A 279 14.83 19.77 -38.97
N LEU A 280 15.05 19.22 -40.16
CA LEU A 280 14.54 17.90 -40.52
C LEU A 280 15.26 16.74 -39.84
N SER A 281 16.58 16.86 -39.59
CA SER A 281 17.31 15.90 -38.77
C SER A 281 16.79 15.86 -37.33
N ASP A 282 16.58 17.04 -36.72
CA ASP A 282 15.98 17.16 -35.40
C ASP A 282 14.54 16.60 -35.38
N ALA A 283 13.76 16.80 -36.47
CA ALA A 283 12.41 16.25 -36.62
C ALA A 283 12.41 14.71 -36.68
N ILE A 284 13.32 14.10 -37.45
CA ILE A 284 13.49 12.64 -37.54
C ILE A 284 13.78 12.03 -36.17
N ILE A 285 14.68 12.65 -35.38
CA ILE A 285 14.98 12.22 -34.01
C ILE A 285 13.73 12.23 -33.12
N LYS A 286 12.78 13.16 -33.33
CA LYS A 286 11.49 13.14 -32.61
C LYS A 286 10.59 11.99 -33.06
N VAL A 287 10.53 11.67 -34.36
CA VAL A 287 9.77 10.51 -34.87
C VAL A 287 10.33 9.20 -34.32
N GLU A 288 11.64 9.02 -34.34
CA GLU A 288 12.31 7.82 -33.79
C GLU A 288 12.04 7.68 -32.28
N GLY A 289 12.11 8.79 -31.52
CA GLY A 289 11.72 8.81 -30.10
C GLY A 289 10.24 8.45 -29.87
N ALA A 290 9.34 8.89 -30.75
CA ALA A 290 7.92 8.53 -30.70
C ALA A 290 7.67 7.05 -31.05
N GLU A 291 8.42 6.49 -32.01
CA GLU A 291 8.38 5.05 -32.32
C GLU A 291 8.82 4.22 -31.11
N GLN A 292 9.90 4.60 -30.43
CA GLN A 292 10.35 3.88 -29.22
C GLN A 292 9.33 3.92 -28.08
N LEU A 293 8.56 5.01 -27.93
CA LEU A 293 7.45 5.06 -26.99
C LEU A 293 6.27 4.17 -27.43
N ASN A 294 5.98 4.10 -28.72
CA ASN A 294 4.96 3.20 -29.28
C ASN A 294 5.30 1.73 -28.99
N LEU A 295 6.56 1.32 -29.20
CA LEU A 295 7.05 -0.02 -28.87
C LEU A 295 7.02 -0.31 -27.35
N GLN A 296 7.20 0.71 -26.49
CA GLN A 296 6.99 0.55 -25.04
C GLN A 296 5.52 0.32 -24.70
N MET A 297 4.58 1.00 -25.37
CA MET A 297 3.14 0.78 -25.20
C MET A 297 2.72 -0.64 -25.61
N GLU A 298 3.28 -1.18 -26.68
CA GLU A 298 3.08 -2.58 -27.08
C GLU A 298 3.56 -3.56 -25.99
N ARG A 299 4.73 -3.33 -25.39
CA ARG A 299 5.24 -4.16 -24.28
C ARG A 299 4.34 -4.11 -23.04
N VAL A 300 3.79 -2.94 -22.69
CA VAL A 300 2.81 -2.80 -21.59
C VAL A 300 1.57 -3.66 -21.87
N LEU A 301 1.02 -3.62 -23.10
CA LEU A 301 -0.12 -4.45 -23.47
C LEU A 301 0.17 -5.96 -23.44
N LEU A 302 1.39 -6.38 -23.76
CA LEU A 302 1.81 -7.79 -23.65
C LEU A 302 1.94 -8.24 -22.18
N GLN A 303 2.45 -7.38 -21.30
CA GLN A 303 2.64 -7.66 -19.87
C GLN A 303 1.37 -7.53 -19.03
N ALA A 304 0.33 -6.85 -19.53
CA ALA A 304 -0.94 -6.65 -18.82
C ALA A 304 -1.65 -7.96 -18.39
N ASN A 305 -1.32 -9.11 -18.98
CA ASN A 305 -1.90 -10.40 -18.58
C ASN A 305 -1.05 -11.19 -17.59
N THR A 306 0.21 -10.81 -17.32
CA THR A 306 1.14 -11.61 -16.47
C THR A 306 1.24 -11.11 -15.04
N ASN A 307 0.97 -9.82 -14.79
CA ASN A 307 1.22 -9.18 -13.49
C ASN A 307 -0.05 -9.06 -12.62
N VAL A 308 -1.02 -9.96 -12.77
CA VAL A 308 -2.30 -9.84 -12.07
C VAL A 308 -2.21 -10.45 -10.66
N PRO A 309 -2.64 -9.76 -9.59
CA PRO A 309 -2.58 -10.28 -8.22
C PRO A 309 -3.46 -11.53 -8.03
N ASN A 310 -2.86 -12.61 -7.50
CA ASN A 310 -3.56 -13.88 -7.25
C ASN A 310 -4.54 -13.82 -6.07
N GLY A 311 -4.43 -12.82 -5.18
CA GLY A 311 -5.27 -12.72 -3.98
C GLY A 311 -6.78 -12.69 -4.28
N TYR A 312 -7.18 -12.04 -5.37
CA TYR A 312 -8.58 -12.03 -5.81
C TYR A 312 -9.13 -13.43 -6.11
N ASP A 313 -8.30 -14.34 -6.65
CA ASP A 313 -8.71 -15.71 -6.98
C ASP A 313 -8.86 -16.58 -5.71
N GLY A 314 -8.06 -16.29 -4.68
CA GLY A 314 -8.16 -16.96 -3.37
C GLY A 314 -9.38 -16.54 -2.55
N VAL A 315 -10.03 -15.42 -2.90
CA VAL A 315 -11.30 -14.96 -2.31
C VAL A 315 -12.49 -15.33 -3.21
N ALA A 316 -12.34 -15.26 -4.53
CA ALA A 316 -13.38 -15.58 -5.49
C ALA A 316 -13.80 -17.06 -5.39
N GLY A 317 -15.12 -17.31 -5.30
CA GLY A 317 -15.68 -18.67 -5.33
C GLY A 317 -15.47 -19.52 -4.06
N LYS A 318 -14.75 -19.04 -3.03
CA LYS A 318 -14.75 -19.72 -1.72
C LYS A 318 -16.14 -19.63 -1.08
N LYS A 319 -16.66 -20.77 -0.59
CA LYS A 319 -17.89 -20.82 0.20
C LYS A 319 -17.61 -20.38 1.64
N VAL A 320 -17.76 -19.09 1.88
CA VAL A 320 -17.66 -18.45 3.20
C VAL A 320 -19.06 -18.43 3.86
N PRO A 321 -19.19 -18.55 5.21
CA PRO A 321 -20.46 -18.26 5.89
C PRO A 321 -21.10 -16.93 5.40
N GLY A 322 -22.41 -16.92 5.22
CA GLY A 322 -23.15 -15.77 4.64
C GLY A 322 -23.14 -15.67 3.10
N SER A 323 -22.27 -16.38 2.38
CA SER A 323 -22.15 -16.26 0.91
C SER A 323 -23.38 -16.70 0.09
N GLY A 324 -24.32 -17.45 0.68
CA GLY A 324 -25.41 -18.11 -0.05
C GLY A 324 -26.61 -17.24 -0.48
N ALA A 325 -26.65 -15.96 -0.09
CA ALA A 325 -27.85 -15.12 -0.26
C ALA A 325 -27.60 -13.73 -0.89
N ILE A 326 -26.38 -13.46 -1.38
CA ILE A 326 -26.00 -12.12 -1.83
C ILE A 326 -26.50 -11.85 -3.25
N ALA A 327 -27.49 -10.96 -3.38
CA ALA A 327 -28.07 -10.58 -4.66
C ALA A 327 -27.08 -9.78 -5.52
N THR A 328 -26.68 -10.38 -6.64
CA THR A 328 -25.81 -9.78 -7.66
C THR A 328 -26.63 -9.26 -8.86
N ASN A 329 -26.13 -8.22 -9.53
CA ASN A 329 -26.65 -7.77 -10.82
C ASN A 329 -25.48 -7.73 -11.82
N GLY A 330 -25.59 -8.39 -12.98
CA GLY A 330 -24.55 -8.36 -14.03
C GLY A 330 -23.25 -9.11 -13.68
N ASN A 331 -22.23 -8.97 -14.54
CA ASN A 331 -20.91 -9.58 -14.33
C ASN A 331 -19.79 -8.61 -14.77
N PRO A 332 -19.32 -7.72 -13.86
CA PRO A 332 -18.34 -6.69 -14.22
C PRO A 332 -17.04 -7.27 -14.78
N ALA A 333 -16.60 -8.45 -14.37
CA ALA A 333 -15.35 -9.06 -14.87
C ALA A 333 -15.40 -9.32 -16.39
N GLN A 334 -16.53 -9.85 -16.89
CA GLN A 334 -16.73 -10.06 -18.34
C GLN A 334 -16.80 -8.73 -19.09
N GLU A 335 -17.44 -7.72 -18.52
CA GLU A 335 -17.61 -6.41 -19.16
C GLU A 335 -16.32 -5.57 -19.19
N LEU A 336 -15.39 -5.79 -18.24
CA LEU A 336 -14.09 -5.12 -18.14
C LEU A 336 -13.00 -5.76 -19.04
N ALA A 337 -13.06 -7.08 -19.27
CA ALA A 337 -12.04 -7.80 -20.03
C ALA A 337 -11.82 -7.27 -21.46
N ASP A 338 -12.84 -6.68 -22.08
CA ASP A 338 -12.75 -6.08 -23.41
C ASP A 338 -12.18 -4.65 -23.40
N ILE A 339 -12.30 -3.91 -22.30
CA ILE A 339 -11.73 -2.56 -22.15
C ILE A 339 -10.20 -2.62 -22.19
N LYS A 340 -9.60 -3.67 -21.61
CA LYS A 340 -8.14 -3.93 -21.72
C LYS A 340 -7.70 -4.08 -23.18
N LYS A 341 -8.48 -4.79 -24.01
CA LYS A 341 -8.18 -5.00 -25.43
C LYS A 341 -8.27 -3.71 -26.25
N SER A 342 -9.16 -2.77 -25.87
CA SER A 342 -9.27 -1.48 -26.57
C SER A 342 -8.01 -0.64 -26.47
N GLY A 343 -7.11 -0.90 -25.51
CA GLY A 343 -5.77 -0.29 -25.44
C GLY A 343 -4.94 -0.47 -26.73
N GLN A 344 -5.20 -1.52 -27.53
CA GLN A 344 -4.57 -1.71 -28.84
C GLN A 344 -4.89 -0.57 -29.83
N GLN A 345 -6.01 0.13 -29.68
CA GLN A 345 -6.38 1.27 -30.52
C GLN A 345 -5.41 2.45 -30.37
N LEU A 346 -4.68 2.53 -29.25
CA LEU A 346 -3.68 3.58 -29.02
C LEU A 346 -2.39 3.35 -29.81
N ILE A 347 -2.14 2.14 -30.32
CA ILE A 347 -0.90 1.76 -30.99
C ILE A 347 -0.95 2.20 -32.46
N ARG A 348 -0.01 3.06 -32.87
CA ARG A 348 0.18 3.41 -34.29
C ARG A 348 0.98 2.27 -34.95
N LYS A 349 0.63 1.90 -36.19
CA LYS A 349 1.36 0.87 -36.95
C LYS A 349 2.80 1.31 -37.19
N GLN A 350 3.76 0.38 -37.15
CA GLN A 350 5.18 0.71 -37.39
C GLN A 350 5.41 1.38 -38.75
N SER A 351 4.68 0.98 -39.79
CA SER A 351 4.75 1.62 -41.12
C SER A 351 4.50 3.13 -41.05
N TRP A 352 3.60 3.62 -40.20
CA TRP A 352 3.28 5.04 -40.09
C TRP A 352 4.50 5.89 -39.67
N PHE A 353 5.37 5.36 -38.81
CA PHE A 353 6.61 6.02 -38.41
C PHE A 353 7.66 5.95 -39.52
N ALA A 354 7.80 4.79 -40.18
CA ALA A 354 8.70 4.62 -41.32
C ALA A 354 8.31 5.56 -42.50
N ASP A 355 7.02 5.66 -42.80
CA ASP A 355 6.45 6.55 -43.81
C ASP A 355 6.74 8.01 -43.47
N TYR A 356 6.60 8.42 -42.20
CA TYR A 356 6.89 9.79 -41.78
C TYR A 356 8.39 10.13 -41.81
N THR A 357 9.25 9.22 -41.34
CA THR A 357 10.71 9.39 -41.45
C THR A 357 11.16 9.43 -42.91
N MET A 358 10.52 8.69 -43.81
CA MET A 358 10.77 8.77 -45.25
C MET A 358 10.30 10.10 -45.84
N GLU A 359 9.12 10.59 -45.46
CA GLU A 359 8.58 11.91 -45.84
C GLU A 359 9.56 13.04 -45.51
N LEU A 360 10.09 13.07 -44.28
CA LEU A 360 11.09 14.06 -43.85
C LEU A 360 12.39 13.96 -44.66
N ARG A 361 12.88 12.74 -44.97
CA ARG A 361 14.06 12.54 -45.83
C ARG A 361 13.81 12.99 -47.27
N LEU A 362 12.62 12.76 -47.81
CA LEU A 362 12.22 13.22 -49.14
C LEU A 362 12.13 14.74 -49.18
N GLN A 363 11.56 15.39 -48.17
CA GLN A 363 11.53 16.86 -48.04
C GLN A 363 12.94 17.45 -48.01
N GLY A 364 13.86 16.86 -47.24
CA GLY A 364 15.28 17.24 -47.24
C GLY A 364 15.90 17.12 -48.63
N THR A 365 15.73 15.96 -49.28
CA THR A 365 16.22 15.71 -50.65
C THR A 365 15.68 16.74 -51.67
N ARG A 366 14.42 17.19 -51.53
CA ARG A 366 13.86 18.25 -52.38
C ARG A 366 14.51 19.61 -52.13
N ASN A 367 14.84 19.96 -50.89
CA ASN A 367 15.61 21.17 -50.59
C ASN A 367 17.04 21.07 -51.15
N THR A 368 17.73 19.96 -50.93
CA THR A 368 19.08 19.72 -51.50
C THR A 368 19.07 19.80 -53.03
N THR A 369 17.99 19.37 -53.69
CA THR A 369 17.83 19.55 -55.14
C THR A 369 17.78 21.04 -55.48
N LEU A 370 16.90 21.82 -54.83
CA LEU A 370 16.77 23.26 -55.05
C LEU A 370 18.06 24.04 -54.76
N THR A 371 18.75 23.75 -53.65
CA THR A 371 20.01 24.40 -53.28
C THR A 371 21.15 24.04 -54.23
N SER A 372 21.17 22.83 -54.79
CA SER A 372 22.10 22.44 -55.86
C SER A 372 21.81 23.16 -57.19
N GLU A 373 20.55 23.45 -57.52
CA GLU A 373 20.21 24.25 -58.70
C GLU A 373 20.62 25.72 -58.53
N PHE A 374 20.52 26.30 -57.31
CA PHE A 374 21.11 27.61 -57.01
C PHE A 374 22.63 27.64 -57.22
N GLU A 375 23.36 26.62 -56.76
CA GLU A 375 24.81 26.47 -56.96
C GLU A 375 25.18 26.28 -58.45
N GLN A 376 24.39 25.51 -59.19
CA GLN A 376 24.54 25.36 -60.64
C GLN A 376 24.33 26.69 -61.36
N LEU A 377 23.29 27.46 -61.02
CA LEU A 377 23.06 28.78 -61.60
C LEU A 377 24.22 29.74 -61.30
N ALA A 378 24.70 29.80 -60.06
CA ALA A 378 25.85 30.62 -59.70
C ALA A 378 27.12 30.22 -60.48
N SER A 379 27.30 28.93 -60.73
CA SER A 379 28.42 28.39 -61.49
C SER A 379 28.29 28.66 -63.00
N ARG A 380 27.08 28.56 -63.57
CA ARG A 380 26.80 28.94 -64.97
C ARG A 380 27.00 30.45 -65.17
N TRP A 381 26.60 31.29 -64.22
CA TRP A 381 26.92 32.72 -64.25
C TRP A 381 28.43 32.98 -64.23
N THR A 382 29.18 32.24 -63.41
CA THR A 382 30.65 32.35 -63.37
C THR A 382 31.28 31.93 -64.71
N GLY A 383 30.75 30.88 -65.35
CA GLY A 383 31.20 30.42 -66.67
C GLY A 383 30.82 31.37 -67.82
N ALA A 384 29.63 31.95 -67.79
CA ALA A 384 29.13 32.90 -68.80
C ALA A 384 29.91 34.23 -68.82
N MET A 385 30.67 34.55 -67.77
CA MET A 385 31.62 35.69 -67.75
C MET A 385 33.02 35.31 -68.26
N SER A 386 33.29 34.04 -68.59
CA SER A 386 34.57 33.61 -69.16
C SER A 386 34.63 33.89 -70.66
N LYS A 387 35.81 34.25 -71.18
CA LYS A 387 36.00 34.62 -72.59
C LYS A 387 36.45 33.40 -73.43
N PRO A 388 35.98 33.25 -74.69
CA PRO A 388 35.05 34.14 -75.41
C PRO A 388 33.59 33.97 -74.95
N LEU A 389 32.84 35.08 -74.94
CA LEU A 389 31.41 35.10 -74.61
C LEU A 389 30.58 34.43 -75.73
N SER A 390 29.46 33.79 -75.39
CA SER A 390 28.56 33.17 -76.35
C SER A 390 27.09 33.45 -76.07
N ALA A 391 26.29 33.68 -77.12
CA ALA A 391 24.83 33.73 -77.02
C ALA A 391 24.21 32.41 -76.50
N MET A 392 24.94 31.29 -76.60
CA MET A 392 24.53 30.00 -76.04
C MET A 392 24.55 29.99 -74.50
N ASP A 393 25.38 30.82 -73.87
CA ASP A 393 25.44 30.95 -72.41
C ASP A 393 24.14 31.52 -71.85
N GLN A 394 23.54 32.50 -72.55
CA GLN A 394 22.24 33.08 -72.19
C GLN A 394 21.15 32.00 -72.15
N ALA A 395 21.12 31.10 -73.14
CA ALA A 395 20.18 29.99 -73.17
C ALA A 395 20.40 29.02 -71.99
N HIS A 396 21.65 28.73 -71.63
CA HIS A 396 21.98 27.88 -70.47
C HIS A 396 21.60 28.51 -69.11
N LEU A 397 21.61 29.84 -69.00
CA LEU A 397 21.13 30.59 -67.83
C LEU A 397 19.61 30.55 -67.72
N VAL A 398 18.87 30.80 -68.81
CA VAL A 398 17.39 30.67 -68.85
C VAL A 398 16.95 29.26 -68.45
N ILE A 399 17.63 28.22 -68.96
CA ILE A 399 17.33 26.83 -68.59
C ILE A 399 17.56 26.57 -67.08
N ALA A 400 18.65 27.09 -66.50
CA ALA A 400 18.91 26.94 -65.06
C ALA A 400 17.82 27.58 -64.20
N GLN A 401 17.37 28.78 -64.58
CA GLN A 401 16.29 29.46 -63.87
C GLN A 401 14.95 28.72 -64.01
N GLY A 402 14.71 28.04 -65.13
CA GLY A 402 13.56 27.14 -65.30
C GLY A 402 13.61 25.91 -64.37
N GLU A 403 14.77 25.28 -64.21
CA GLU A 403 14.94 24.13 -63.30
C GLU A 403 14.80 24.53 -61.83
N ILE A 404 15.32 25.70 -61.41
CA ILE A 404 15.08 26.26 -60.07
C ILE A 404 13.57 26.49 -59.84
N THR A 405 12.88 27.10 -60.81
CA THR A 405 11.42 27.33 -60.73
C THR A 405 10.67 26.02 -60.51
N LYS A 406 10.99 25.00 -61.31
CA LYS A 406 10.41 23.65 -61.24
C LYS A 406 10.71 22.95 -59.91
N ALA A 407 11.94 23.06 -59.41
CA ALA A 407 12.33 22.50 -58.11
C ALA A 407 11.57 23.16 -56.95
N TYR A 408 11.49 24.50 -56.95
CA TYR A 408 10.74 25.28 -55.96
C TYR A 408 9.25 24.93 -55.98
N THR A 409 8.57 24.99 -57.13
CA THR A 409 7.14 24.66 -57.25
C THR A 409 6.84 23.21 -56.84
N THR A 410 7.76 22.27 -57.12
CA THR A 410 7.62 20.88 -56.67
C THR A 410 7.69 20.75 -55.14
N TYR A 411 8.57 21.52 -54.49
CA TYR A 411 8.64 21.57 -53.02
C TYR A 411 7.38 22.25 -52.46
N GLU A 412 7.01 23.41 -52.98
CA GLU A 412 5.91 24.25 -52.50
C GLU A 412 4.57 23.49 -52.52
N THR A 413 4.22 22.87 -53.65
CA THR A 413 2.97 22.11 -53.81
C THR A 413 2.88 20.85 -52.94
N GLN A 414 4.00 20.39 -52.38
CA GLN A 414 4.08 19.24 -51.48
C GLN A 414 4.09 19.65 -50.00
N TYR A 415 4.94 20.60 -49.63
CA TYR A 415 5.28 20.90 -48.23
C TYR A 415 4.92 22.31 -47.75
N SER A 416 4.74 23.30 -48.64
CA SER A 416 4.25 24.63 -48.24
C SER A 416 2.73 24.63 -48.19
N LEU A 417 2.09 25.17 -47.14
CA LEU A 417 0.62 25.22 -47.07
C LEU A 417 0.03 25.98 -48.27
N PRO A 418 -0.98 25.44 -49.00
CA PRO A 418 -1.86 24.31 -48.67
C PRO A 418 -1.42 22.95 -49.29
N GLY A 419 -0.13 22.69 -49.37
CA GLY A 419 0.50 21.53 -50.01
C GLY A 419 0.04 20.17 -49.47
N SER A 420 -0.07 19.21 -50.38
CA SER A 420 -0.80 17.95 -50.14
C SER A 420 -0.20 17.06 -49.03
N ILE A 421 1.14 17.02 -48.91
CA ILE A 421 1.83 16.14 -47.96
C ILE A 421 1.74 16.73 -46.55
N ILE A 422 2.09 18.02 -46.39
CA ILE A 422 2.08 18.66 -45.06
C ILE A 422 0.66 18.71 -44.47
N VAL A 423 -0.37 18.93 -45.30
CA VAL A 423 -1.78 18.92 -44.85
C VAL A 423 -2.20 17.53 -44.39
N ALA A 424 -1.85 16.47 -45.12
CA ALA A 424 -2.13 15.09 -44.72
C ALA A 424 -1.39 14.71 -43.44
N ARG A 425 -0.12 15.10 -43.30
CA ARG A 425 0.68 14.86 -42.10
C ARG A 425 0.08 15.57 -40.89
N ARG A 426 -0.25 16.85 -41.02
CA ARG A 426 -0.89 17.67 -39.99
C ARG A 426 -2.20 17.05 -39.50
N ALA A 427 -3.06 16.58 -40.40
CA ALA A 427 -4.29 15.88 -40.05
C ALA A 427 -4.04 14.55 -39.29
N SER A 428 -2.96 13.83 -39.61
CA SER A 428 -2.64 12.54 -38.95
C SER A 428 -2.01 12.66 -37.54
N VAL A 429 -1.47 13.85 -37.22
CA VAL A 429 -0.81 14.17 -35.94
C VAL A 429 -1.75 14.97 -35.03
N LEU A 430 -2.43 15.98 -35.55
CA LEU A 430 -3.27 16.92 -34.78
C LEU A 430 -4.75 16.52 -34.75
N ASP A 431 -5.08 15.24 -34.55
CA ASP A 431 -6.48 14.81 -34.38
C ASP A 431 -7.08 15.43 -33.10
N SER A 432 -7.78 16.56 -33.28
CA SER A 432 -8.24 17.38 -32.16
C SER A 432 -9.44 16.77 -31.45
N SER A 433 -10.26 15.95 -32.13
CA SER A 433 -11.54 15.48 -31.58
C SER A 433 -11.37 14.71 -30.27
N ILE A 434 -10.35 13.84 -30.19
CA ILE A 434 -10.06 13.09 -28.96
C ILE A 434 -9.31 13.96 -27.94
N LYS A 435 -8.41 14.83 -28.40
CA LYS A 435 -7.62 15.74 -27.55
C LYS A 435 -8.50 16.74 -26.81
N ASP A 436 -9.48 17.32 -27.48
CA ASP A 436 -10.44 18.29 -26.95
C ASP A 436 -11.38 17.61 -25.91
N GLN A 437 -11.87 16.41 -26.21
CA GLN A 437 -12.68 15.63 -25.27
C GLN A 437 -11.89 15.23 -24.02
N LEU A 438 -10.62 14.81 -24.17
CA LEU A 438 -9.73 14.53 -23.05
C LEU A 438 -9.45 15.78 -22.22
N ALA A 439 -9.26 16.95 -22.83
CA ALA A 439 -9.05 18.21 -22.11
C ALA A 439 -10.27 18.60 -21.25
N VAL A 440 -11.49 18.49 -21.79
CA VAL A 440 -12.73 18.75 -21.02
C VAL A 440 -12.88 17.79 -19.85
N GLN A 441 -12.61 16.48 -20.05
CA GLN A 441 -12.65 15.51 -18.96
C GLN A 441 -11.53 15.76 -17.93
N GLN A 442 -10.32 16.12 -18.37
CA GLN A 442 -9.20 16.45 -17.49
C GLN A 442 -9.56 17.62 -16.56
N GLN A 443 -10.11 18.71 -17.10
CA GLN A 443 -10.55 19.86 -16.31
C GLN A 443 -11.63 19.47 -15.27
N LYS A 444 -12.63 18.66 -15.66
CA LYS A 444 -13.64 18.17 -14.71
C LYS A 444 -13.01 17.32 -13.61
N LYS A 445 -12.16 16.37 -13.97
CA LYS A 445 -11.45 15.46 -13.06
C LYS A 445 -10.55 16.21 -12.07
N GLU A 446 -9.81 17.22 -12.52
CA GLU A 446 -9.00 18.10 -11.66
C GLU A 446 -9.88 18.87 -10.67
N SER A 447 -11.00 19.44 -11.13
CA SER A 447 -11.93 20.16 -10.25
C SER A 447 -12.56 19.27 -9.16
N LEU A 448 -12.85 18.00 -9.49
CA LEU A 448 -13.33 17.00 -8.54
C LEU A 448 -12.22 16.55 -7.59
N TRP A 449 -11.00 16.34 -8.10
CA TRP A 449 -9.86 15.98 -7.28
C TRP A 449 -9.53 17.05 -6.23
N VAL A 450 -9.64 18.34 -6.59
CA VAL A 450 -9.48 19.45 -5.64
C VAL A 450 -10.56 19.40 -4.54
N GLN A 451 -11.81 19.05 -4.88
CA GLN A 451 -12.90 18.91 -3.90
C GLN A 451 -12.68 17.71 -2.97
N ALA A 452 -12.41 16.51 -3.52
CA ALA A 452 -12.07 15.32 -2.73
C ALA A 452 -10.83 15.54 -1.85
N SER A 453 -9.80 16.20 -2.39
CA SER A 453 -8.59 16.58 -1.67
C SER A 453 -8.87 17.53 -0.51
N ARG A 454 -9.78 18.50 -0.66
CA ARG A 454 -10.18 19.40 0.43
C ARG A 454 -10.95 18.65 1.52
N MET A 455 -11.88 17.77 1.14
CA MET A 455 -12.62 16.91 2.08
C MET A 455 -11.68 16.07 2.94
N MET A 456 -10.67 15.42 2.32
CA MET A 456 -9.68 14.62 3.05
C MET A 456 -8.67 15.48 3.82
N GLN A 457 -8.27 16.65 3.31
CA GLN A 457 -7.38 17.58 4.02
C GLN A 457 -8.05 18.25 5.21
N GLY A 458 -9.38 18.39 5.22
CA GLY A 458 -10.13 18.90 6.36
C GLY A 458 -9.79 18.15 7.65
N LEU A 459 -9.57 16.83 7.59
CA LEU A 459 -9.12 16.02 8.73
C LEU A 459 -7.75 16.47 9.27
N SER A 460 -6.81 16.83 8.39
CA SER A 460 -5.51 17.37 8.80
C SER A 460 -5.55 18.84 9.25
N SER A 461 -6.67 19.53 9.01
CA SER A 461 -6.91 20.92 9.43
C SER A 461 -7.67 21.04 10.76
N ILE A 462 -8.06 19.92 11.37
CA ILE A 462 -8.68 19.91 12.71
C ILE A 462 -7.66 20.45 13.72
N PRO A 463 -7.99 21.50 14.51
CA PRO A 463 -7.04 22.07 15.47
C PRO A 463 -6.72 21.06 16.58
N ASN A 464 -5.43 20.83 16.80
CA ASN A 464 -4.95 19.83 17.77
C ASN A 464 -5.13 20.33 19.21
N GLN A 465 -5.88 19.60 20.03
CA GLN A 465 -6.09 19.93 21.43
C GLN A 465 -4.98 19.33 22.32
N SER A 466 -4.29 20.18 23.06
CA SER A 466 -3.16 19.79 23.93
C SER A 466 -3.52 18.67 24.93
N GLY A 467 -4.75 18.70 25.47
CA GLY A 467 -5.26 17.67 26.38
C GLY A 467 -5.40 16.29 25.74
N HIS A 468 -5.77 16.20 24.45
CA HIS A 468 -5.86 14.93 23.75
C HIS A 468 -4.47 14.34 23.46
N HIS A 469 -3.53 15.17 23.01
CA HIS A 469 -2.15 14.70 22.73
C HIS A 469 -1.48 14.07 23.97
N ALA A 470 -1.69 14.63 25.16
CA ALA A 470 -1.18 14.06 26.40
C ALA A 470 -1.72 12.65 26.73
N VAL A 471 -2.92 12.28 26.28
CA VAL A 471 -3.45 10.92 26.43
C VAL A 471 -2.76 9.96 25.46
N PHE A 472 -2.60 10.35 24.19
CA PHE A 472 -1.88 9.53 23.20
C PHE A 472 -0.42 9.26 23.60
N GLN A 473 0.27 10.23 24.20
CA GLN A 473 1.61 10.04 24.77
C GLN A 473 1.61 8.99 25.89
N LYS A 474 0.67 9.06 26.85
CA LYS A 474 0.56 8.06 27.93
C LYS A 474 0.30 6.65 27.40
N VAL A 475 -0.54 6.52 26.37
CA VAL A 475 -0.81 5.23 25.71
C VAL A 475 0.45 4.73 24.97
N GLN A 476 1.20 5.62 24.31
CA GLN A 476 2.49 5.28 23.70
C GLN A 476 3.49 4.73 24.74
N ASP A 477 3.58 5.36 25.91
CA ASP A 477 4.49 4.92 26.97
C ASP A 477 4.10 3.54 27.51
N ARG A 478 2.82 3.30 27.77
CA ARG A 478 2.29 1.98 28.17
C ARG A 478 2.55 0.91 27.12
N TYR A 479 2.33 1.23 25.85
CA TYR A 479 2.63 0.35 24.72
C TYR A 479 4.13 -0.05 24.69
N LYS A 480 5.03 0.93 24.79
CA LYS A 480 6.49 0.69 24.82
C LYS A 480 6.91 -0.13 26.03
N GLN A 481 6.36 0.15 27.21
CA GLN A 481 6.61 -0.63 28.43
C GLN A 481 6.18 -2.09 28.26
N ASN A 482 5.01 -2.35 27.65
CA ASN A 482 4.53 -3.70 27.41
C ASN A 482 5.37 -4.48 26.38
N LEU A 483 5.81 -3.85 25.28
CA LEU A 483 6.71 -4.50 24.32
C LEU A 483 8.05 -4.87 24.96
N LEU A 484 8.65 -3.93 25.72
CA LEU A 484 9.93 -4.13 26.39
C LEU A 484 9.85 -5.23 27.45
N TYR A 485 8.73 -5.34 28.17
CA TYR A 485 8.45 -6.44 29.09
C TYR A 485 8.39 -7.80 28.37
N ASN A 486 7.76 -7.86 27.19
CA ASN A 486 7.65 -9.07 26.37
C ASN A 486 8.91 -9.36 25.52
N GLN A 487 10.04 -8.72 25.83
CA GLN A 487 11.34 -8.85 25.14
C GLN A 487 11.30 -8.56 23.64
N GLN A 488 10.30 -7.79 23.18
CA GLN A 488 10.18 -7.37 21.80
C GLN A 488 10.89 -6.02 21.63
N LEU A 489 11.98 -6.02 20.87
CA LEU A 489 12.64 -4.80 20.46
C LEU A 489 11.72 -4.01 19.52
N ASP A 490 11.59 -2.71 19.76
CA ASP A 490 10.93 -1.81 18.85
C ASP A 490 11.83 -1.56 17.63
N ASP A 491 11.82 -2.51 16.70
CA ASP A 491 12.19 -2.21 15.32
C ASP A 491 11.27 -1.08 14.86
N ALA A 492 11.85 0.10 14.69
CA ALA A 492 11.23 1.34 14.27
C ALA A 492 10.76 1.31 12.80
N THR A 493 10.03 0.26 12.45
CA THR A 493 9.16 0.16 11.29
C THR A 493 7.98 1.08 11.52
N GLY A 494 8.20 2.37 11.23
CA GLY A 494 7.15 3.38 11.28
C GLY A 494 5.94 2.93 10.46
N SER A 495 4.74 3.11 11.03
CA SER A 495 3.48 2.98 10.32
C SER A 495 3.58 3.81 9.04
N SER A 496 3.66 3.12 7.90
CA SER A 496 4.08 3.73 6.64
C SER A 496 2.95 4.61 6.12
N GLN A 497 3.00 5.89 6.50
CA GLN A 497 2.03 6.89 6.10
C GLN A 497 1.99 6.93 4.58
N ARG A 498 0.80 6.70 4.00
CA ARG A 498 0.69 6.55 2.55
C ARG A 498 1.20 7.79 1.82
N PRO A 499 1.92 7.63 0.70
CA PRO A 499 2.27 8.75 -0.13
C PRO A 499 0.99 9.45 -0.60
N LYS A 500 0.80 10.71 -0.21
CA LYS A 500 -0.35 11.50 -0.62
C LYS A 500 -0.38 11.63 -2.14
N ALA A 501 -1.40 11.07 -2.78
CA ALA A 501 -1.61 11.21 -4.21
C ALA A 501 -1.63 12.68 -4.64
N ARG A 502 -1.06 12.97 -5.81
CA ARG A 502 -0.97 14.32 -6.40
C ARG A 502 -2.22 14.65 -7.21
N ASP A 503 -2.74 13.65 -7.93
CA ASP A 503 -3.90 13.76 -8.81
C ASP A 503 -4.83 12.52 -8.71
N ALA A 504 -5.95 12.59 -9.43
CA ALA A 504 -6.95 11.54 -9.49
C ALA A 504 -6.46 10.21 -10.08
N ASN A 505 -5.47 10.25 -10.99
CA ASN A 505 -4.92 9.07 -11.64
C ASN A 505 -4.02 8.32 -10.65
N GLU A 506 -3.13 9.03 -9.97
CA GLU A 506 -2.30 8.47 -8.90
C GLU A 506 -3.18 7.95 -7.74
N ALA A 507 -4.24 8.66 -7.38
CA ALA A 507 -5.17 8.21 -6.33
C ALA A 507 -5.86 6.88 -6.68
N ALA A 508 -6.24 6.67 -7.95
CA ALA A 508 -6.81 5.41 -8.41
C ALA A 508 -5.77 4.29 -8.54
N GLU A 509 -4.56 4.59 -9.01
CA GLU A 509 -3.42 3.65 -9.08
C GLU A 509 -3.04 3.14 -7.67
N GLN A 510 -2.97 4.04 -6.68
CA GLN A 510 -2.79 3.70 -5.27
C GLN A 510 -3.98 2.92 -4.68
N SER A 511 -5.21 3.28 -5.03
CA SER A 511 -6.43 2.60 -4.55
C SER A 511 -6.56 1.17 -5.10
N ALA A 512 -6.20 0.97 -6.38
CA ALA A 512 -6.09 -0.33 -7.01
C ALA A 512 -5.04 -1.19 -6.29
N THR A 513 -3.82 -0.67 -6.13
CA THR A 513 -2.71 -1.35 -5.44
C THR A 513 -3.05 -1.71 -3.99
N PHE A 514 -3.76 -0.84 -3.28
CA PHE A 514 -4.25 -1.13 -1.94
C PHE A 514 -5.27 -2.27 -1.92
N THR A 515 -6.20 -2.28 -2.87
CA THR A 515 -7.20 -3.34 -2.99
C THR A 515 -6.55 -4.67 -3.38
N ASP A 516 -5.49 -4.65 -4.19
CA ASP A 516 -4.69 -5.84 -4.51
C ASP A 516 -4.08 -6.46 -3.24
N GLY A 517 -3.46 -5.64 -2.38
CA GLY A 517 -2.94 -6.05 -1.08
C GLY A 517 -4.05 -6.54 -0.13
N LEU A 518 -5.21 -5.89 -0.14
CA LEU A 518 -6.38 -6.28 0.64
C LEU A 518 -6.86 -7.69 0.29
N PHE A 519 -7.05 -7.98 -1.00
CA PHE A 519 -7.50 -9.30 -1.45
C PHE A 519 -6.42 -10.37 -1.28
N SER A 520 -5.13 -10.02 -1.31
CA SER A 520 -4.07 -10.95 -0.86
C SER A 520 -4.24 -11.31 0.62
N GLY A 521 -4.33 -10.30 1.51
CA GLY A 521 -4.53 -10.54 2.94
C GLY A 521 -5.79 -11.34 3.26
N MET A 522 -6.90 -11.08 2.56
CA MET A 522 -8.12 -11.90 2.66
C MET A 522 -7.91 -13.33 2.17
N SER A 523 -7.20 -13.55 1.05
CA SER A 523 -6.89 -14.89 0.52
C SER A 523 -6.05 -15.70 1.48
N ASP A 524 -4.96 -15.10 1.96
CA ASP A 524 -3.99 -15.71 2.87
C ASP A 524 -4.67 -16.09 4.18
N MET A 525 -5.44 -15.17 4.77
CA MET A 525 -6.22 -15.41 5.97
C MET A 525 -7.35 -16.45 5.76
N LEU A 526 -8.02 -16.49 4.59
CA LEU A 526 -8.94 -17.57 4.21
C LEU A 526 -8.24 -18.91 3.94
N SER A 527 -6.91 -19.01 4.11
CA SER A 527 -6.15 -20.25 4.13
C SER A 527 -5.52 -20.58 5.49
N GLN A 528 -5.59 -19.64 6.46
CA GLN A 528 -4.91 -19.71 7.76
C GLN A 528 -5.92 -20.01 8.90
N SER A 529 -5.41 -20.14 10.13
CA SER A 529 -6.22 -20.48 11.31
C SER A 529 -7.25 -19.39 11.67
N ARG A 530 -8.32 -19.82 12.35
CA ARG A 530 -9.40 -18.96 12.91
C ARG A 530 -8.87 -17.86 13.85
N ASP A 531 -7.68 -18.05 14.40
CA ASP A 531 -7.08 -17.20 15.43
C ASP A 531 -6.95 -15.72 15.02
N TYR A 532 -6.71 -15.45 13.74
CA TYR A 532 -6.57 -14.08 13.22
C TYR A 532 -7.86 -13.25 13.31
N PHE A 533 -9.03 -13.89 13.20
CA PHE A 533 -10.31 -13.19 13.27
C PHE A 533 -10.64 -12.71 14.68
N TYR A 534 -10.29 -13.50 15.70
CA TYR A 534 -10.64 -13.20 17.09
C TYR A 534 -10.07 -11.88 17.57
N LEU A 535 -8.85 -11.51 17.16
CA LEU A 535 -8.22 -10.24 17.53
C LEU A 535 -8.98 -9.03 16.95
N GLY A 536 -9.42 -9.13 15.70
CA GLY A 536 -10.17 -8.07 15.02
C GLY A 536 -11.58 -7.89 15.60
N GLU A 537 -12.33 -8.98 15.78
CA GLU A 537 -13.67 -8.91 16.40
C GLU A 537 -13.60 -8.49 17.86
N TYR A 538 -12.61 -8.96 18.64
CA TYR A 538 -12.39 -8.49 20.00
C TYR A 538 -12.25 -6.97 20.04
N ALA A 539 -11.40 -6.42 19.17
CA ALA A 539 -11.15 -4.99 19.15
C ALA A 539 -12.41 -4.20 18.80
N VAL A 540 -13.13 -4.58 17.74
CA VAL A 540 -14.36 -3.90 17.28
C VAL A 540 -15.53 -4.06 18.27
N ASN A 541 -15.54 -5.13 19.08
CA ASN A 541 -16.60 -5.38 20.07
C ASN A 541 -16.33 -4.68 21.42
N LYS A 542 -15.06 -4.61 21.87
CA LYS A 542 -14.69 -4.15 23.21
C LYS A 542 -14.25 -2.68 23.30
N PHE A 543 -13.81 -2.08 22.20
CA PHE A 543 -13.28 -0.71 22.15
C PHE A 543 -14.18 0.27 21.38
N SER A 544 -14.02 1.55 21.69
CA SER A 544 -14.65 2.65 20.95
C SER A 544 -14.01 2.85 19.57
N PHE A 545 -14.81 3.31 18.60
CA PHE A 545 -14.35 3.71 17.26
C PHE A 545 -14.90 5.08 16.92
N PHE A 546 -14.31 5.75 15.94
CA PHE A 546 -14.71 7.12 15.58
C PHE A 546 -15.93 7.12 14.69
N GLU A 547 -17.09 7.52 15.22
CA GLU A 547 -18.34 7.58 14.47
C GLU A 547 -18.24 8.57 13.29
N PRO A 548 -18.37 8.11 12.03
CA PRO A 548 -18.26 8.99 10.86
C PRO A 548 -19.23 10.18 10.87
N GLN A 549 -20.37 10.04 11.54
CA GLN A 549 -21.39 11.08 11.73
C GLN A 549 -20.81 12.36 12.36
N GLN A 550 -19.71 12.25 13.12
CA GLN A 550 -19.00 13.39 13.71
C GLN A 550 -18.28 14.24 12.63
N LEU A 551 -18.03 13.69 11.44
CA LEU A 551 -17.44 14.39 10.29
C LEU A 551 -18.49 15.07 9.39
N ARG A 552 -19.79 15.03 9.72
CA ARG A 552 -20.86 15.54 8.83
C ARG A 552 -20.64 16.99 8.41
N MET A 553 -20.36 17.86 9.38
CA MET A 553 -20.16 19.29 9.14
C MET A 553 -18.87 19.57 8.34
N LEU A 554 -17.83 18.77 8.59
CA LEU A 554 -16.56 18.81 7.85
C LEU A 554 -16.73 18.44 6.38
N PHE A 555 -17.41 17.33 6.09
CA PHE A 555 -17.57 16.83 4.72
C PHE A 555 -18.64 17.58 3.91
N GLN A 556 -19.64 18.17 4.56
CA GLN A 556 -20.65 18.98 3.89
C GLN A 556 -20.19 20.43 3.67
N ASN A 557 -19.63 21.08 4.69
CA ASN A 557 -19.41 22.53 4.71
C ASN A 557 -17.96 22.95 5.03
N GLY A 558 -17.05 22.02 5.32
CA GLY A 558 -15.65 22.31 5.68
C GLY A 558 -15.44 22.78 7.13
N ASP A 559 -16.45 22.66 7.99
CA ASP A 559 -16.39 23.09 9.39
C ASP A 559 -15.61 22.09 10.27
N VAL A 560 -14.62 22.61 11.01
CA VAL A 560 -13.71 21.87 11.88
C VAL A 560 -13.94 22.12 13.39
N GLU A 561 -14.68 23.16 13.78
CA GLU A 561 -14.71 23.63 15.17
C GLU A 561 -15.35 22.60 16.12
N GLY A 562 -16.44 21.96 15.67
CA GLY A 562 -17.10 20.89 16.41
C GLY A 562 -16.35 19.55 16.41
N VAL A 563 -15.43 19.32 15.47
CA VAL A 563 -14.75 18.01 15.31
C VAL A 563 -13.57 17.88 16.26
N ALA A 564 -12.91 18.98 16.62
CA ALA A 564 -11.69 18.97 17.42
C ALA A 564 -11.83 18.39 18.84
N GLN A 565 -13.01 18.49 19.46
CA GLN A 565 -13.30 17.85 20.76
C GLN A 565 -13.62 16.36 20.62
N MET A 566 -14.03 15.94 19.41
CA MET A 566 -14.44 14.57 19.14
C MET A 566 -13.25 13.66 18.85
N THR A 567 -12.08 14.19 18.47
CA THR A 567 -10.84 13.43 18.24
C THR A 567 -10.16 12.93 19.52
N SER A 568 -10.85 12.93 20.65
CA SER A 568 -10.35 12.34 21.90
C SER A 568 -10.00 10.85 21.73
N PHE A 569 -9.04 10.36 22.52
CA PHE A 569 -8.58 8.96 22.44
C PHE A 569 -9.72 7.94 22.63
N HIS A 570 -10.64 8.22 23.58
CA HIS A 570 -11.80 7.37 23.90
C HIS A 570 -12.93 7.39 22.85
N ASN A 571 -12.70 8.05 21.71
CA ASN A 571 -13.56 7.98 20.53
C ASN A 571 -12.85 7.32 19.34
N GLN A 572 -11.63 6.77 19.50
CA GLN A 572 -10.87 6.19 18.37
C GLN A 572 -9.91 5.06 18.80
N GLU A 573 -10.28 4.29 19.82
CA GLU A 573 -9.47 3.21 20.37
C GLU A 573 -9.23 2.10 19.32
N VAL A 574 -10.22 1.75 18.50
CA VAL A 574 -10.10 0.76 17.41
C VAL A 574 -9.12 1.26 16.32
N GLU A 575 -9.21 2.52 15.92
CA GLU A 575 -8.29 3.13 14.96
C GLU A 575 -6.85 3.20 15.50
N TYR A 576 -6.67 3.44 16.80
CA TYR A 576 -5.35 3.33 17.43
C TYR A 576 -4.82 1.88 17.42
N VAL A 577 -5.66 0.88 17.72
CA VAL A 577 -5.29 -0.55 17.62
C VAL A 577 -4.96 -0.96 16.18
N LEU A 578 -5.58 -0.34 15.16
CA LEU A 578 -5.23 -0.51 13.74
C LEU A 578 -3.87 0.10 13.40
N TYR A 579 -3.72 1.42 13.58
CA TYR A 579 -2.63 2.19 12.96
C TYR A 579 -1.51 2.61 13.92
N GLY A 580 -1.82 2.81 15.21
CA GLY A 580 -0.83 3.02 16.27
C GLY A 580 -0.14 4.39 16.25
N PHE A 581 -0.64 5.35 15.49
CA PHE A 581 -0.12 6.72 15.53
C PHE A 581 -0.35 7.34 16.92
N HIS A 582 0.63 8.11 17.38
CA HIS A 582 0.64 8.69 18.74
C HIS A 582 0.15 10.14 18.77
N ASP A 583 -0.69 10.50 17.80
CA ASP A 583 -1.34 11.79 17.70
C ASP A 583 -2.86 11.61 17.40
N PRO A 584 -3.72 12.58 17.78
CA PRO A 584 -5.17 12.43 17.65
C PRO A 584 -5.71 12.36 16.22
N LEU A 585 -4.91 12.67 15.19
CA LEU A 585 -5.38 12.76 13.80
C LEU A 585 -4.80 11.65 12.91
N GLY A 586 -3.59 11.18 13.17
CA GLY A 586 -2.90 10.18 12.34
C GLY A 586 -3.70 8.89 12.15
N ASN A 587 -4.33 8.37 13.21
CA ASN A 587 -5.15 7.16 13.14
C ASN A 587 -6.43 7.39 12.32
N LEU A 588 -7.09 8.53 12.49
CA LEU A 588 -8.28 8.89 11.71
C LEU A 588 -7.94 9.12 10.24
N ILE A 589 -6.89 9.88 9.94
CA ILE A 589 -6.43 10.15 8.57
C ILE A 589 -6.09 8.83 7.86
N ALA A 590 -5.48 7.87 8.56
CA ALA A 590 -5.26 6.53 8.03
C ALA A 590 -6.58 5.77 7.79
N ALA A 591 -7.46 5.67 8.78
CA ALA A 591 -8.75 4.96 8.67
C ALA A 591 -9.63 5.50 7.52
N TYR A 592 -9.84 6.82 7.47
CA TYR A 592 -10.65 7.46 6.45
C TYR A 592 -9.95 7.50 5.08
N GLY A 593 -8.61 7.50 5.04
CA GLY A 593 -7.84 7.33 3.80
C GLY A 593 -7.94 5.93 3.21
N GLU A 594 -7.95 4.90 4.05
CA GLU A 594 -8.17 3.51 3.64
C GLU A 594 -9.63 3.28 3.21
N LEU A 595 -10.60 3.87 3.92
CA LEU A 595 -12.00 3.88 3.50
C LEU A 595 -12.15 4.51 2.11
N PHE A 596 -11.64 5.73 1.93
CA PHE A 596 -11.65 6.43 0.64
C PHE A 596 -11.04 5.58 -0.48
N ALA A 597 -9.92 4.90 -0.21
CA ALA A 597 -9.23 4.09 -1.22
C ALA A 597 -10.05 2.84 -1.66
N ILE A 598 -10.67 2.08 -0.76
CA ILE A 598 -11.55 0.96 -1.18
C ILE A 598 -12.77 1.48 -1.93
N ARG A 599 -13.40 2.57 -1.44
CA ARG A 599 -14.55 3.18 -2.13
C ARG A 599 -14.13 3.62 -3.54
N MET A 600 -12.99 4.29 -3.69
CA MET A 600 -12.45 4.73 -4.98
C MET A 600 -12.17 3.56 -5.92
N ALA A 601 -11.60 2.45 -5.44
CA ALA A 601 -11.39 1.26 -6.28
C ALA A 601 -12.70 0.66 -6.79
N ILE A 602 -13.70 0.46 -5.91
CA ILE A 602 -15.01 -0.10 -6.28
C ILE A 602 -15.76 0.85 -7.23
N ARG A 603 -15.78 2.15 -6.94
CA ARG A 603 -16.46 3.13 -7.80
C ARG A 603 -15.75 3.32 -9.14
N THR A 604 -14.43 3.19 -9.20
CA THR A 604 -13.69 3.21 -10.48
C THR A 604 -13.98 1.96 -11.32
N MET A 605 -14.08 0.78 -10.70
CA MET A 605 -14.56 -0.46 -11.37
C MET A 605 -15.95 -0.26 -11.98
N GLU A 606 -16.88 0.34 -11.23
CA GLU A 606 -18.21 0.69 -11.75
C GLU A 606 -18.13 1.69 -12.90
N GLY A 607 -17.30 2.73 -12.75
CA GLY A 607 -17.08 3.79 -13.72
C GLY A 607 -16.51 3.29 -15.05
N LEU A 608 -15.58 2.33 -15.03
CA LEU A 608 -15.02 1.70 -16.24
C LEU A 608 -16.12 1.01 -17.05
N VAL A 609 -16.99 0.24 -16.39
CA VAL A 609 -18.10 -0.44 -17.06
C VAL A 609 -19.14 0.55 -17.57
N VAL A 610 -19.53 1.57 -16.78
CA VAL A 610 -20.45 2.63 -17.22
C VAL A 610 -19.91 3.37 -18.45
N SER A 611 -18.60 3.63 -18.47
CA SER A 611 -17.97 4.45 -19.50
C SER A 611 -17.60 3.68 -20.77
N ARG A 612 -17.79 2.34 -20.82
CA ARG A 612 -17.28 1.50 -21.94
C ARG A 612 -17.76 1.94 -23.33
N THR A 613 -18.92 2.60 -23.41
CA THR A 613 -19.52 3.07 -24.67
C THR A 613 -18.83 4.30 -25.27
N LEU A 614 -17.86 4.91 -24.57
CA LEU A 614 -17.07 6.05 -25.09
C LEU A 614 -16.08 5.65 -26.20
N GLY A 615 -15.89 4.35 -26.46
CA GLY A 615 -15.13 3.81 -27.60
C GLY A 615 -13.61 3.90 -27.47
N HIS A 616 -13.06 5.02 -26.99
CA HIS A 616 -11.62 5.26 -26.89
C HIS A 616 -11.10 5.00 -25.45
N PRO A 617 -10.05 4.17 -25.26
CA PRO A 617 -9.59 3.73 -23.93
C PRO A 617 -9.24 4.85 -22.95
N LEU A 618 -8.63 5.95 -23.41
CA LEU A 618 -8.28 7.06 -22.49
C LEU A 618 -9.50 7.87 -22.05
N LEU A 619 -10.55 7.96 -22.88
CA LEU A 619 -11.83 8.57 -22.49
C LEU A 619 -12.58 7.67 -21.51
N ILE A 620 -12.53 6.35 -21.71
CA ILE A 620 -13.10 5.35 -20.78
C ILE A 620 -12.41 5.47 -19.42
N LEU A 621 -11.08 5.48 -19.36
CA LEU A 621 -10.32 5.66 -18.11
C LEU A 621 -10.68 6.98 -17.43
N SER A 622 -10.60 8.11 -18.15
CA SER A 622 -10.80 9.43 -17.54
C SER A 622 -12.24 9.62 -17.04
N ALA A 623 -13.25 9.16 -17.79
CA ALA A 623 -14.64 9.13 -17.33
C ALA A 623 -14.87 8.17 -16.14
N ALA A 624 -14.18 7.03 -16.10
CA ALA A 624 -14.22 6.11 -14.96
C ALA A 624 -13.63 6.71 -13.68
N LEU A 625 -12.54 7.50 -13.79
CA LEU A 625 -11.95 8.23 -12.68
C LEU A 625 -12.86 9.36 -12.17
N ILE A 626 -13.53 10.08 -13.08
CA ILE A 626 -14.56 11.07 -12.74
C ILE A 626 -15.69 10.42 -11.94
N TYR A 627 -16.26 9.32 -12.46
CA TYR A 627 -17.33 8.57 -11.79
C TYR A 627 -16.85 8.00 -10.44
N GLY A 628 -15.63 7.47 -10.41
CA GLY A 628 -14.96 6.96 -9.21
C GLY A 628 -14.91 8.01 -8.10
N LEU A 629 -14.42 9.22 -8.42
CA LEU A 629 -14.35 10.33 -7.48
C LEU A 629 -15.72 10.82 -7.04
N GLU A 630 -16.64 11.08 -7.98
CA GLU A 630 -18.00 11.55 -7.67
C GLU A 630 -18.71 10.60 -6.71
N LYS A 631 -18.71 9.30 -7.02
CA LYS A 631 -19.38 8.30 -6.18
C LYS A 631 -18.64 8.01 -4.88
N THR A 632 -17.32 8.17 -4.84
CA THR A 632 -16.57 8.07 -3.57
C THR A 632 -16.87 9.25 -2.66
N MET A 633 -16.98 10.48 -3.18
CA MET A 633 -17.41 11.63 -2.38
C MET A 633 -18.84 11.45 -1.85
N GLU A 634 -19.78 10.98 -2.68
CA GLU A 634 -21.13 10.60 -2.24
C GLU A 634 -21.10 9.54 -1.13
N ASP A 635 -20.24 8.52 -1.25
CA ASP A 635 -20.07 7.48 -0.23
C ASP A 635 -19.53 8.05 1.10
N MET A 636 -18.51 8.92 1.07
CA MET A 636 -17.96 9.54 2.29
C MET A 636 -19.00 10.41 3.00
N ILE A 637 -19.82 11.16 2.25
CA ILE A 637 -20.97 11.90 2.79
C ILE A 637 -22.03 10.94 3.33
N SER A 638 -22.24 9.77 2.71
CA SER A 638 -23.15 8.73 3.21
C SER A 638 -22.67 8.16 4.55
N PHE A 639 -21.38 7.86 4.71
CA PHE A 639 -20.83 7.47 6.01
C PHE A 639 -21.05 8.58 7.04
N ALA A 640 -20.72 9.83 6.70
CA ALA A 640 -20.88 10.98 7.60
C ALA A 640 -22.34 11.40 7.87
N THR A 641 -23.33 10.73 7.27
CA THR A 641 -24.76 10.98 7.55
C THR A 641 -25.49 9.75 8.12
N ARG A 642 -25.13 8.54 7.70
CA ARG A 642 -25.81 7.28 8.04
C ARG A 642 -24.93 6.26 8.77
N GLY A 643 -23.61 6.45 8.81
CA GLY A 643 -22.65 5.46 9.29
C GLY A 643 -22.39 4.30 8.31
N SER A 644 -23.03 4.30 7.13
CA SER A 644 -22.93 3.26 6.11
C SER A 644 -22.99 3.82 4.68
N ALA A 645 -22.57 3.00 3.71
CA ALA A 645 -22.80 3.24 2.29
C ALA A 645 -23.05 1.91 1.52
N PRO A 646 -23.86 1.90 0.44
CA PRO A 646 -24.10 0.72 -0.36
C PRO A 646 -22.82 0.28 -1.06
N LEU A 647 -22.38 -0.97 -0.89
CA LEU A 647 -21.09 -1.49 -1.37
C LEU A 647 -20.87 -1.23 -2.86
N SER A 648 -21.81 -1.66 -3.70
CA SER A 648 -21.74 -1.49 -5.15
C SER A 648 -23.14 -1.54 -5.78
N LYS A 649 -23.32 -0.96 -6.97
CA LYS A 649 -24.52 -1.20 -7.80
C LYS A 649 -24.67 -2.67 -8.22
N TYR A 650 -23.57 -3.42 -8.26
CA TYR A 650 -23.55 -4.84 -8.62
C TYR A 650 -23.84 -5.77 -7.44
N VAL A 651 -23.64 -5.32 -6.19
CA VAL A 651 -23.89 -6.08 -4.96
C VAL A 651 -24.74 -5.25 -4.02
N LYS A 652 -26.04 -5.60 -3.92
CA LYS A 652 -27.06 -4.86 -3.16
C LYS A 652 -26.93 -5.08 -1.65
N VAL A 653 -25.84 -4.61 -1.06
CA VAL A 653 -25.55 -4.72 0.38
C VAL A 653 -25.05 -3.38 0.91
N GLU A 654 -25.56 -2.94 2.06
CA GLU A 654 -25.02 -1.79 2.81
C GLU A 654 -23.83 -2.24 3.67
N MET A 655 -22.79 -1.40 3.71
CA MET A 655 -21.58 -1.62 4.50
C MET A 655 -21.46 -0.51 5.54
N SER A 656 -21.40 -0.86 6.82
CA SER A 656 -21.12 0.10 7.89
C SER A 656 -19.63 0.43 7.96
N TYR A 657 -19.28 1.52 8.64
CA TYR A 657 -17.88 1.84 8.95
C TYR A 657 -17.21 0.74 9.80
N THR A 658 -17.93 0.11 10.73
CA THR A 658 -17.40 -1.01 11.53
C THR A 658 -17.07 -2.25 10.69
N ASP A 659 -17.79 -2.48 9.59
CA ASP A 659 -17.45 -3.55 8.63
C ASP A 659 -16.13 -3.24 7.90
N TYR A 660 -15.84 -1.96 7.63
CA TYR A 660 -14.53 -1.56 7.09
C TYR A 660 -13.41 -1.68 8.13
N LEU A 661 -13.65 -1.31 9.40
CA LEU A 661 -12.66 -1.50 10.48
C LEU A 661 -12.29 -2.98 10.67
N ARG A 662 -13.27 -3.89 10.60
CA ARG A 662 -13.04 -5.35 10.54
C ARG A 662 -12.11 -5.72 9.40
N VAL A 663 -12.41 -5.25 8.18
CA VAL A 663 -11.63 -5.52 6.97
C VAL A 663 -10.20 -4.98 7.08
N PHE A 664 -10.00 -3.80 7.66
CA PHE A 664 -8.66 -3.25 7.90
C PHE A 664 -7.88 -4.05 8.96
N MET A 665 -8.54 -4.58 10.00
CA MET A 665 -7.88 -5.44 11.00
C MET A 665 -7.29 -6.71 10.39
N LEU A 666 -7.88 -7.22 9.31
CA LEU A 666 -7.35 -8.37 8.57
C LEU A 666 -6.10 -8.00 7.77
N LEU A 667 -6.14 -6.86 7.08
CA LEU A 667 -5.04 -6.43 6.21
C LEU A 667 -3.77 -6.06 6.99
N HIS A 668 -3.91 -5.38 8.12
CA HIS A 668 -2.78 -5.03 9.00
C HIS A 668 -2.34 -6.23 9.87
N GLY A 669 -2.48 -7.46 9.34
CA GLY A 669 -2.31 -8.72 10.05
C GLY A 669 -0.87 -9.07 10.44
N GLY A 670 0.13 -8.49 9.75
CA GLY A 670 1.54 -8.93 9.78
C GLY A 670 2.35 -8.63 11.05
N MET A 671 1.80 -7.91 12.04
CA MET A 671 2.45 -7.71 13.34
C MET A 671 1.43 -7.90 14.46
N GLU A 672 1.17 -9.16 14.83
CA GLU A 672 0.20 -9.53 15.86
C GLU A 672 0.61 -8.98 17.23
N GLU A 673 1.89 -9.08 17.56
CA GLU A 673 2.49 -8.68 18.83
C GLU A 673 2.36 -7.16 19.05
N LYS A 674 2.63 -6.35 18.01
CA LYS A 674 2.39 -4.90 18.05
C LYS A 674 0.91 -4.55 18.18
N ARG A 675 -0.03 -5.41 17.77
CA ARG A 675 -1.47 -5.22 18.02
C ARG A 675 -1.85 -5.61 19.45
N LEU A 676 -1.35 -6.74 19.97
CA LEU A 676 -1.55 -7.16 21.36
C LEU A 676 -1.04 -6.09 22.32
N GLY A 677 0.17 -5.55 22.11
CA GLY A 677 0.71 -4.46 22.92
C GLY A 677 -0.14 -3.18 22.89
N ARG A 678 -0.71 -2.82 21.74
CA ARG A 678 -1.62 -1.65 21.63
C ARG A 678 -2.94 -1.88 22.34
N ILE A 679 -3.52 -3.07 22.22
CA ILE A 679 -4.74 -3.46 22.94
C ILE A 679 -4.50 -3.41 24.45
N ILE A 680 -3.38 -3.95 24.93
CA ILE A 680 -2.97 -3.87 26.34
C ILE A 680 -2.86 -2.42 26.78
N ALA A 681 -2.19 -1.55 26.00
CA ALA A 681 -2.04 -0.13 26.33
C ALA A 681 -3.38 0.63 26.40
N VAL A 682 -4.34 0.31 25.54
CA VAL A 682 -5.71 0.86 25.58
C VAL A 682 -6.43 0.42 26.85
N ILE A 683 -6.36 -0.87 27.19
CA ILE A 683 -6.98 -1.41 28.42
C ILE A 683 -6.35 -0.78 29.65
N GLU A 684 -5.02 -0.69 29.73
CA GLU A 684 -4.31 -0.04 30.82
C GLU A 684 -4.65 1.46 30.96
N GLN A 685 -4.83 2.17 29.85
CA GLN A 685 -5.24 3.58 29.86
C GLN A 685 -6.68 3.76 30.38
N SER A 686 -7.58 2.82 30.05
CA SER A 686 -9.00 2.90 30.43
C SER A 686 -9.29 2.30 31.81
N THR A 687 -8.52 1.31 32.26
CA THR A 687 -8.58 0.71 33.61
C THR A 687 -7.81 1.49 34.67
N GLY A 688 -6.72 2.18 34.27
CA GLY A 688 -5.70 2.68 35.19
C GLY A 688 -4.72 1.60 35.71
N LEU A 689 -4.97 0.31 35.42
CA LEU A 689 -4.13 -0.81 35.83
C LEU A 689 -2.82 -0.86 35.02
N THR A 690 -1.90 -1.71 35.48
CA THR A 690 -0.70 -2.14 34.75
C THR A 690 -0.79 -3.65 34.60
N LEU A 691 -1.10 -4.16 33.41
CA LEU A 691 -1.46 -5.57 33.22
C LEU A 691 -0.26 -6.51 33.43
N THR A 692 0.97 -6.02 33.26
CA THR A 692 2.21 -6.74 33.63
C THR A 692 2.39 -6.93 35.15
N SER A 693 1.49 -6.35 35.96
CA SER A 693 1.42 -6.56 37.41
C SER A 693 0.13 -7.24 37.86
N VAL A 694 -0.80 -7.58 36.94
CA VAL A 694 -2.09 -8.23 37.26
C VAL A 694 -1.93 -9.76 37.15
N PRO A 695 -2.02 -10.52 38.25
CA PRO A 695 -1.87 -11.98 38.19
C PRO A 695 -3.00 -12.65 37.40
N ALA A 696 -2.65 -13.42 36.37
CA ALA A 696 -3.55 -14.28 35.60
C ALA A 696 -3.33 -15.77 35.92
N GLY A 697 -2.20 -16.10 36.55
CA GLY A 697 -1.90 -17.39 37.15
C GLY A 697 -1.16 -17.19 38.47
N ILE A 698 -1.28 -18.18 39.36
CA ILE A 698 -0.63 -18.18 40.68
C ILE A 698 0.02 -19.53 40.97
N THR A 699 1.10 -19.49 41.74
CA THR A 699 1.59 -20.61 42.53
C THR A 699 1.35 -20.33 44.00
N SER A 700 1.08 -21.38 44.77
CA SER A 700 0.94 -21.31 46.22
C SER A 700 1.75 -22.41 46.86
N GLU A 701 2.60 -22.04 47.80
CA GLU A 701 3.36 -22.96 48.66
C GLU A 701 2.81 -22.88 50.08
N THR A 702 2.48 -24.03 50.66
CA THR A 702 2.09 -24.11 52.07
C THR A 702 2.81 -25.23 52.80
N LYS A 703 3.40 -24.89 53.93
CA LYS A 703 3.98 -25.84 54.87
C LYS A 703 2.91 -26.19 55.90
N VAL A 704 2.58 -27.46 56.00
CA VAL A 704 1.63 -28.00 56.98
C VAL A 704 2.31 -29.02 57.86
N SER A 705 1.79 -29.19 59.08
CA SER A 705 2.28 -30.20 60.02
C SER A 705 1.15 -30.89 60.78
N MET A 706 1.40 -32.14 61.19
CA MET A 706 0.52 -32.91 62.08
C MET A 706 1.32 -33.56 63.22
N GLU A 707 0.66 -33.87 64.32
CA GLU A 707 1.27 -34.56 65.47
C GLU A 707 1.18 -36.09 65.31
N LEU A 708 2.33 -36.75 65.48
CA LEU A 708 2.44 -38.20 65.51
C LEU A 708 2.00 -38.72 66.89
N TRP A 709 1.33 -39.88 66.91
CA TRP A 709 0.72 -40.41 68.13
C TRP A 709 1.62 -41.42 68.86
N PHE A 710 2.42 -42.19 68.13
CA PHE A 710 3.11 -43.34 68.73
C PHE A 710 4.63 -43.28 68.60
N LEU A 711 5.18 -43.26 67.38
CA LEU A 711 6.60 -43.59 67.15
C LEU A 711 7.33 -42.63 66.19
N PRO A 712 7.57 -41.36 66.61
CA PRO A 712 8.26 -40.36 65.80
C PRO A 712 9.68 -40.78 65.36
N GLY A 713 10.41 -41.48 66.22
CA GLY A 713 11.76 -41.98 65.90
C GLY A 713 11.77 -43.00 64.76
N VAL A 714 10.77 -43.90 64.72
CA VAL A 714 10.62 -44.88 63.64
C VAL A 714 10.19 -44.18 62.34
N MET A 715 9.25 -43.24 62.42
CA MET A 715 8.84 -42.43 61.26
C MET A 715 9.99 -41.58 60.70
N SER A 716 10.83 -41.01 61.57
CA SER A 716 12.04 -40.29 61.16
C SER A 716 13.02 -41.21 60.43
N MET A 717 13.17 -42.46 60.87
CA MET A 717 14.00 -43.46 60.19
C MET A 717 13.42 -43.85 58.82
N LEU A 718 12.10 -44.07 58.70
CA LEU A 718 11.43 -44.35 57.43
C LEU A 718 11.60 -43.19 56.42
N GLY A 719 11.53 -41.94 56.88
CA GLY A 719 11.80 -40.76 56.05
C GLY A 719 13.24 -40.70 55.50
N ARG A 720 14.24 -41.28 56.18
CA ARG A 720 15.63 -41.36 55.67
C ARG A 720 15.81 -42.36 54.53
N PHE A 721 14.85 -43.27 54.35
CA PHE A 721 14.81 -44.22 53.22
C PHE A 721 13.89 -43.74 52.08
N ASP A 722 13.52 -42.45 52.07
CA ASP A 722 12.64 -41.82 51.08
C ASP A 722 11.22 -42.44 51.00
N LEU A 723 10.79 -43.12 52.09
CA LEU A 723 9.48 -43.77 52.19
C LEU A 723 8.35 -42.81 52.60
N LEU A 724 8.66 -41.53 52.84
CA LEU A 724 7.72 -40.48 53.27
C LEU A 724 7.95 -39.19 52.47
N LYS A 725 6.88 -38.60 51.94
CA LYS A 725 6.90 -37.32 51.18
C LYS A 725 7.10 -36.06 52.06
N GLY A 726 7.91 -36.16 53.09
CA GLY A 726 8.06 -35.12 54.12
C GLY A 726 8.97 -35.56 55.25
N LYS A 727 9.17 -34.68 56.24
CA LYS A 727 10.18 -34.85 57.29
C LYS A 727 9.54 -34.88 58.67
N VAL A 728 10.12 -35.67 59.58
CA VAL A 728 9.73 -35.67 60.99
C VAL A 728 10.64 -34.72 61.77
N VAL A 729 10.04 -33.74 62.43
CA VAL A 729 10.70 -32.72 63.25
C VAL A 729 10.14 -32.81 64.67
N GLY A 730 10.94 -33.35 65.60
CA GLY A 730 10.48 -33.64 66.97
C GLY A 730 9.33 -34.66 66.96
N ASN A 731 8.16 -34.25 67.47
CA ASN A 731 6.93 -35.06 67.46
C ASN A 731 6.00 -34.77 66.26
N ARG A 732 6.42 -33.94 65.30
CA ARG A 732 5.58 -33.50 64.18
C ARG A 732 6.06 -34.11 62.86
N TYR A 733 5.13 -34.51 62.01
CA TYR A 733 5.41 -34.71 60.59
C TYR A 733 5.11 -33.41 59.85
N GLU A 734 6.07 -32.92 59.06
CA GLU A 734 5.97 -31.73 58.22
C GLU A 734 6.04 -32.10 56.73
N THR A 735 5.16 -31.51 55.92
CA THR A 735 5.22 -31.60 54.45
C THR A 735 4.91 -30.24 53.83
N THR A 736 5.43 -30.00 52.63
CA THR A 736 5.19 -28.78 51.86
C THR A 736 4.36 -29.16 50.64
N GLN A 737 3.27 -28.44 50.42
CA GLN A 737 2.41 -28.58 49.25
C GLN A 737 2.59 -27.37 48.33
N THR A 738 2.94 -27.61 47.07
CA THR A 738 3.08 -26.59 46.04
C THR A 738 2.03 -26.83 44.96
N MET A 739 1.14 -25.86 44.75
CA MET A 739 0.04 -25.93 43.80
C MET A 739 0.08 -24.75 42.84
N GLY A 740 -0.20 -25.00 41.57
CA GLY A 740 -0.32 -23.97 40.53
C GLY A 740 -1.72 -23.97 39.91
N SER A 741 -2.25 -22.79 39.59
CA SER A 741 -3.50 -22.65 38.83
C SER A 741 -3.49 -21.32 38.07
N SER A 742 -4.17 -21.27 36.94
CA SER A 742 -4.46 -20.04 36.18
C SER A 742 -5.91 -20.02 35.73
N TYR A 743 -6.35 -18.88 35.23
CA TYR A 743 -7.56 -18.79 34.40
C TYR A 743 -7.32 -19.43 33.01
#